data_AF-A0A915PRW5-F1
#
_entry.id   AF-A0A915PRW5-F1
#
_cell.length_a   1.000
_cell.length_b   1.000
_cell.length_c   1.000
_cell.angle_alpha   90.00
_cell.angle_beta   90.00
_cell.angle_gamma   90.00
#
_symmetry.space_group_name_H-M   'P 1'
#
loop_
_entity.id
_entity.type
_entity.pdbx_description
1 polymer ?
#
loop_
_entity_poly.entity_id
_entity_poly.type
_entity_poly.pdbx_seq_one_letter_code
_entity_poly.pdbx_strand_id
1 'polypeptide(L)'
;MDGCNDDNIRQRMQRKEFYVSIGQIRNKLRVRELTASKIGALTCISGQVVRTHPVHPELHKGVFICDDCGTKVRNVEQQFRYTPPSQCANQQCNNRGRFQLDIYESSFIDFQKIRMQETQAELPRGSIPLSLDIILRGELVETIQPGDRCDFVGALIVIPDVAQLSAPGTCLRAETSSRNRRRGIGNEQEGITGLKALGVRDMNYKLAFLACNVTASSPSFGSRVLAREDLDHNELWSQLSESEKRVMRRMSEDKTIVQNLIHSLFPDVYGNDEVKLGVLLMLFGGVQKRSEGEGTTLRGDINVCLIGDPSTAKSQILKTVEHFSPRAVYTSGKASSAAGLTAAVVRDEESFEFVIEAGALMLADNGVCCIDEFDKMDTKDQVAIHEAMEQQTISITKAGVKATLNARASILAAANPVGGRYDRSRPLKNNIQLSAPIMSRFDLFFVLVDECNEIVDYAIARRILDTHRHLAAQEKPETVYSLDDIQRYITFARCFKPKISDAAAMLLVSEYKRLRMSDSNNSATSSWRITVRQLESLIRLSEALARLNCEGEVKVEHVHEASKLLSKSIVRIEQPDIVLQDDDALLETELLDEMEPNVEEVSALRERNQEAEGSTVRTGDDGTKKIDPSRLKIKFELYKQIADMLVLHIRHDEETEENTENWEGVRQSQLVQWYLDMMEESIDSEDEYNLQKTICERVIRRLITEDNILIQLNAETDDDPIVVVHPNYVISDD
;
A
#
# COMPACT_ATOMS: atom_id res chain seq x y z
N MET A 1 51.32 26.95 34.65
CA MET A 1 51.00 28.21 33.97
C MET A 1 50.17 27.82 32.77
N ASP A 2 48.87 28.12 32.75
CA ASP A 2 48.01 28.17 31.56
C ASP A 2 46.69 28.80 31.98
N GLY A 3 46.78 30.07 32.39
CA GLY A 3 45.64 30.94 32.65
C GLY A 3 45.63 32.03 31.61
N CYS A 4 45.09 31.74 30.42
CA CYS A 4 44.76 32.73 29.38
C CYS A 4 43.98 32.03 28.25
N ASN A 5 42.65 31.99 28.34
CA ASN A 5 41.77 31.80 27.16
C ASN A 5 40.29 32.15 27.39
N ASP A 6 39.86 32.37 28.64
CA ASP A 6 38.46 32.68 28.95
C ASP A 6 37.98 34.02 28.37
N ASP A 7 38.83 35.04 28.28
CA ASP A 7 38.39 36.36 27.78
C ASP A 7 38.18 36.39 26.26
N ASN A 8 38.94 35.60 25.50
CA ASN A 8 38.70 35.42 24.05
C ASN A 8 37.43 34.60 23.78
N ILE A 9 37.13 33.61 24.62
CA ILE A 9 35.88 32.85 24.54
C ILE A 9 34.70 33.75 24.91
N ARG A 10 34.81 34.56 25.97
CA ARG A 10 33.79 35.55 26.36
C ARG A 10 33.53 36.59 25.27
N GLN A 11 34.57 37.12 24.63
CA GLN A 11 34.41 38.03 23.49
C GLN A 11 33.81 37.34 22.24
N ARG A 12 34.14 36.07 21.99
CA ARG A 12 33.50 35.27 20.94
C ARG A 12 32.03 34.97 21.25
N MET A 13 31.70 34.69 22.51
CA MET A 13 30.33 34.47 22.96
C MET A 13 29.49 35.76 22.91
N GLN A 14 30.08 36.92 23.22
CA GLN A 14 29.40 38.22 23.12
C GLN A 14 29.05 38.62 21.68
N ARG A 15 29.73 38.08 20.67
CA ARG A 15 29.44 38.32 19.24
C ARG A 15 28.49 37.31 18.60
N LYS A 16 28.21 36.18 19.27
CA LYS A 16 27.29 35.16 18.74
C LYS A 16 25.87 35.50 19.19
N GLU A 17 24.97 35.67 18.22
CA GLU A 17 23.54 35.70 18.47
C GLU A 17 23.07 34.25 18.72
N PHE A 18 22.28 34.05 19.78
CA PHE A 18 21.72 32.74 20.14
C PHE A 18 20.20 32.80 20.02
N TYR A 19 19.62 31.80 19.38
CA TYR A 19 18.17 31.60 19.37
C TYR A 19 17.80 30.61 20.47
N VAL A 20 16.73 30.94 21.21
CA VAL A 20 16.23 30.08 22.28
C VAL A 20 15.04 29.28 21.74
N SER A 21 15.22 27.97 21.61
CA SER A 21 14.15 27.04 21.29
C SER A 21 13.54 26.48 22.58
N ILE A 22 12.32 26.91 22.91
CA ILE A 22 11.62 26.43 24.12
C ILE A 22 10.84 25.16 23.80
N GLY A 23 11.21 24.04 24.44
CA GLY A 23 10.54 22.74 24.29
C GLY A 23 9.60 22.41 25.45
N GLN A 24 8.75 21.39 25.23
CA GLN A 24 7.96 20.71 26.26
C GLN A 24 7.02 21.59 27.10
N ILE A 25 6.14 22.34 26.44
CA ILE A 25 5.06 23.08 27.11
C ILE A 25 3.85 22.15 27.31
N ARG A 26 3.35 22.07 28.54
CA ARG A 26 2.15 21.26 28.88
C ARG A 26 0.85 21.84 28.34
N ASN A 27 0.79 23.16 28.15
CA ASN A 27 -0.41 23.86 27.73
C ASN A 27 -0.54 23.84 26.20
N LYS A 28 -1.09 22.73 25.67
CA LYS A 28 -1.49 22.61 24.26
C LYS A 28 -2.86 23.23 24.06
N LEU A 29 -2.96 24.21 23.17
CA LEU A 29 -4.19 24.91 22.83
C LEU A 29 -4.62 24.56 21.41
N ARG A 30 -5.92 24.56 21.17
CA ARG A 30 -6.47 24.38 19.82
C ARG A 30 -6.39 25.67 19.02
N VAL A 31 -6.37 25.55 17.69
CA VAL A 31 -6.34 26.73 16.79
C VAL A 31 -7.52 27.68 17.06
N ARG A 32 -8.70 27.13 17.38
CA ARG A 32 -9.92 27.91 17.70
C ARG A 32 -9.85 28.66 19.03
N GLU A 33 -8.99 28.24 19.95
CA GLU A 33 -8.84 28.86 21.28
C GLU A 33 -7.90 30.09 21.24
N LEU A 34 -7.26 30.33 20.09
CA LEU A 34 -6.42 31.50 19.84
C LEU A 34 -7.28 32.77 19.71
N THR A 35 -7.63 33.34 20.85
CA THR A 35 -8.30 34.65 20.94
C THR A 35 -7.28 35.79 21.10
N ALA A 36 -7.73 37.03 20.89
CA ALA A 36 -6.90 38.22 21.10
C ALA A 36 -6.31 38.32 22.52
N SER A 37 -6.94 37.69 23.52
CA SER A 37 -6.42 37.64 24.89
C SER A 37 -5.08 36.91 25.03
N LYS A 38 -4.70 36.10 24.04
CA LYS A 38 -3.48 35.27 24.02
C LYS A 38 -2.35 35.87 23.20
N ILE A 39 -2.49 37.11 22.70
CA ILE A 39 -1.42 37.79 21.97
C ILE A 39 -0.21 37.98 22.88
N GLY A 40 0.99 37.61 22.40
CA GLY A 40 2.24 37.69 23.15
C GLY A 40 2.41 36.64 24.26
N ALA A 41 1.44 35.77 24.50
CA ALA A 41 1.59 34.63 25.40
C ALA A 41 2.28 33.47 24.68
N LEU A 42 3.14 32.74 25.40
CA LEU A 42 3.77 31.53 24.89
C LEU A 42 2.76 30.38 24.93
N THR A 43 2.36 29.90 23.75
CA THR A 43 1.38 28.82 23.59
C THR A 43 1.95 27.72 22.70
N CYS A 44 1.43 26.51 22.86
CA CYS A 44 1.71 25.38 21.98
C CYS A 44 0.45 25.10 21.15
N ILE A 45 0.60 25.05 19.83
CA ILE A 45 -0.48 24.73 18.89
C ILE A 45 -0.07 23.51 18.07
N SER A 46 -1.02 22.62 17.82
CA SER A 46 -0.82 21.43 16.99
C SER A 46 -1.63 21.53 15.72
N GLY A 47 -1.03 21.14 14.60
CA GLY A 47 -1.74 21.09 13.33
C GLY A 47 -0.92 20.44 12.22
N GLN A 48 -1.58 20.28 11.06
CA GLN A 48 -0.95 19.73 9.88
C GLN A 48 -0.43 20.86 9.00
N VAL A 49 0.79 20.72 8.49
CA VAL A 49 1.33 21.68 7.52
C VAL A 49 0.74 21.40 6.15
N VAL A 50 0.13 22.41 5.54
CA VAL A 50 -0.47 22.29 4.20
C VAL A 50 0.48 22.80 3.14
N ARG A 51 1.11 23.96 3.38
CA ARG A 51 2.00 24.61 2.42
C ARG A 51 3.18 25.25 3.11
N THR A 52 4.36 25.08 2.53
CA THR A 52 5.61 25.73 2.92
C THR A 52 6.01 26.70 1.82
N HIS A 53 6.24 27.97 2.17
CA HIS A 53 6.80 28.94 1.23
C HIS A 53 8.33 28.79 1.21
N PRO A 54 9.00 29.21 0.12
CA PRO A 54 10.45 29.24 0.06
C PRO A 54 11.05 30.15 1.14
N VAL A 55 12.31 29.90 1.44
CA VAL A 55 13.08 30.68 2.41
C VAL A 55 13.42 32.04 1.83
N HIS A 56 13.17 33.10 2.59
CA HIS A 56 13.54 34.46 2.25
C HIS A 56 14.42 35.06 3.35
N PRO A 57 15.49 35.78 3.02
CA PRO A 57 16.26 36.50 4.04
C PRO A 57 15.46 37.72 4.53
N GLU A 58 15.20 37.79 5.84
CA GLU A 58 14.60 38.94 6.52
C GLU A 58 15.71 39.82 7.12
N LEU A 59 15.66 41.12 6.85
CA LEU A 59 16.55 42.09 7.49
C LEU A 59 16.14 42.25 8.96
N HIS A 60 17.00 41.85 9.90
CA HIS A 60 16.71 41.92 11.34
C HIS A 60 17.23 43.22 11.96
N LYS A 61 18.53 43.52 11.78
CA LYS A 61 19.15 44.77 12.19
C LYS A 61 19.83 45.42 11.00
N GLY A 62 19.33 46.59 10.61
CA GLY A 62 19.91 47.41 9.56
C GLY A 62 21.01 48.30 10.08
N VAL A 63 22.09 48.41 9.31
CA VAL A 63 23.07 49.50 9.43
C VAL A 63 22.77 50.51 8.32
N PHE A 64 22.53 51.75 8.71
CA PHE A 64 22.18 52.82 7.79
C PHE A 64 23.30 53.86 7.72
N ILE A 65 23.69 54.23 6.51
CA ILE A 65 24.64 55.30 6.23
C ILE A 65 23.83 56.56 5.89
N CYS A 66 24.14 57.66 6.57
CA CYS A 66 23.57 58.95 6.22
C CYS A 66 24.26 59.52 4.98
N ASP A 67 23.49 59.88 3.94
CA ASP A 67 24.05 60.42 2.69
C ASP A 67 24.77 61.76 2.89
N ASP A 68 24.29 62.60 3.82
CA ASP A 68 24.82 63.96 4.02
C ASP A 68 26.10 64.00 4.86
N CYS A 69 26.30 63.04 5.78
CA CYS A 69 27.44 63.05 6.71
C CYS A 69 28.27 61.76 6.76
N GLY A 70 27.90 60.73 5.99
CA GLY A 70 28.59 59.43 5.96
C GLY A 70 28.59 58.66 7.27
N THR A 71 27.89 59.14 8.30
CA THR A 71 27.87 58.50 9.62
C THR A 71 27.03 57.23 9.57
N LYS A 72 27.60 56.11 10.05
CA LYS A 72 26.92 54.82 10.14
C LYS A 72 26.10 54.73 11.43
N VAL A 73 24.78 54.61 11.29
CA VAL A 73 23.85 54.30 12.37
C VAL A 73 23.68 52.79 12.43
N ARG A 74 24.25 52.16 13.48
CA ARG A 74 24.23 50.71 13.67
C ARG A 74 23.04 50.26 14.52
N ASN A 75 22.67 48.99 14.39
CA ASN A 75 21.67 48.31 15.22
C ASN A 75 20.25 48.92 15.15
N VAL A 76 19.82 49.35 13.96
CA VAL A 76 18.42 49.77 13.77
C VAL A 76 17.57 48.52 13.56
N GLU A 77 16.84 48.13 14.60
CA GLU A 77 15.91 47.00 14.56
C GLU A 77 14.80 47.24 13.54
N GLN A 78 14.53 46.21 12.72
CA GLN A 78 13.44 46.21 11.77
C GLN A 78 12.30 45.34 12.32
N GLN A 79 11.11 45.91 12.44
CA GLN A 79 9.93 45.20 12.96
C GLN A 79 8.87 45.08 11.87
N PHE A 80 8.90 43.99 11.10
CA PHE A 80 7.95 43.66 10.01
C PHE A 80 7.76 44.72 8.92
N ARG A 81 8.53 45.82 8.98
CA ARG A 81 8.51 46.96 8.07
C ARG A 81 9.94 47.47 7.91
N TYR A 82 10.27 47.88 6.69
CA TYR A 82 11.46 48.68 6.43
C TYR A 82 11.31 50.07 7.07
N THR A 83 12.05 50.29 8.14
CA THR A 83 12.01 51.49 8.97
C THR A 83 13.40 52.15 8.96
N PRO A 84 13.60 53.21 8.17
CA PRO A 84 14.83 53.99 8.26
C PRO A 84 14.87 54.76 9.60
N PRO A 85 16.07 55.09 10.10
CA PRO A 85 16.20 55.89 11.33
C PRO A 85 15.57 57.28 11.13
N SER A 86 14.90 57.80 12.16
CA SER A 86 14.19 59.09 12.09
C SER A 86 15.11 60.30 12.21
N GLN A 87 16.31 60.12 12.78
CA GLN A 87 17.32 61.16 12.96
C GLN A 87 18.71 60.53 12.84
N CYS A 88 19.66 61.30 12.31
CA CYS A 88 21.06 60.88 12.22
C CYS A 88 21.71 60.89 13.62
N ALA A 89 22.64 59.96 13.88
CA ALA A 89 23.38 59.89 15.15
C ALA A 89 24.30 61.12 15.39
N ASN A 90 24.67 61.84 14.33
CA ASN A 90 25.48 63.03 14.41
C ASN A 90 24.61 64.25 14.71
N GLN A 91 24.82 64.90 15.84
CA GLN A 91 24.06 66.09 16.28
C GLN A 91 24.23 67.30 15.35
N GLN A 92 25.26 67.31 14.52
CA GLN A 92 25.51 68.36 13.52
C GLN A 92 24.77 68.12 12.19
N CYS A 93 24.23 66.93 11.97
CA CYS A 93 23.55 66.56 10.74
C CYS A 93 22.03 66.68 10.93
N ASN A 94 21.37 67.51 10.11
CA ASN A 94 19.91 67.74 10.19
C ASN A 94 19.10 66.83 9.25
N ASN A 95 19.70 65.74 8.76
CA ASN A 95 19.05 64.78 7.87
C ASN A 95 18.07 63.89 8.64
N ARG A 96 16.86 63.75 8.10
CA ARG A 96 15.74 63.02 8.71
C ARG A 96 15.14 61.94 7.80
N GLY A 97 15.72 61.68 6.63
CA GLY A 97 15.10 60.74 5.69
C GLY A 97 16.00 60.16 4.60
N ARG A 98 17.17 60.75 4.33
CA ARG A 98 18.10 60.22 3.32
C ARG A 98 19.11 59.29 3.96
N PHE A 99 18.70 58.05 4.14
CA PHE A 99 19.55 56.99 4.68
C PHE A 99 19.65 55.86 3.67
N GLN A 100 20.88 55.47 3.34
CA GLN A 100 21.18 54.31 2.53
C GLN A 100 21.49 53.12 3.44
N LEU A 101 20.86 51.96 3.18
CA LEU A 101 21.16 50.74 3.93
C LEU A 101 22.50 50.15 3.45
N ASP A 102 23.39 49.84 4.39
CA ASP A 102 24.61 49.07 4.14
C ASP A 102 24.29 47.57 4.28
N ILE A 103 24.20 46.86 3.16
CA ILE A 103 23.87 45.42 3.13
C ILE A 103 24.97 44.59 3.81
N TYR A 104 26.23 45.02 3.75
CA TYR A 104 27.35 44.21 4.23
C TYR A 104 27.52 44.20 5.75
N GLU A 105 27.20 45.32 6.43
CA GLU A 105 27.22 45.40 7.90
C GLU A 105 25.88 45.06 8.56
N SER A 106 24.81 44.92 7.77
CA SER A 106 23.48 44.57 8.28
C SER A 106 23.38 43.08 8.61
N SER A 107 22.55 42.74 9.60
CA SER A 107 22.25 41.36 9.94
C SER A 107 20.96 40.88 9.29
N PHE A 108 21.06 39.73 8.62
CA PHE A 108 19.94 39.03 7.99
C PHE A 108 19.68 37.72 8.74
N ILE A 109 18.41 37.34 8.80
CA ILE A 109 17.95 36.07 9.38
C ILE A 109 17.09 35.38 8.34
N ASP A 110 17.22 34.07 8.23
CA ASP A 110 16.34 33.27 7.37
C ASP A 110 14.91 33.28 7.91
N PHE A 111 13.97 33.62 7.05
CA PHE A 111 12.55 33.70 7.32
C PHE A 111 11.80 32.72 6.42
N GLN A 112 10.87 31.98 7.01
CA GLN A 112 10.00 31.09 6.27
C GLN A 112 8.56 31.22 6.75
N LYS A 113 7.63 31.32 5.79
CA LYS A 113 6.18 31.35 6.04
C LYS A 113 5.58 29.97 5.74
N ILE A 114 4.84 29.44 6.68
CA ILE A 114 4.18 28.14 6.56
C ILE A 114 2.69 28.33 6.83
N ARG A 115 1.84 27.61 6.09
CA ARG A 115 0.40 27.55 6.36
C ARG A 115 0.08 26.23 7.05
N MET A 116 -0.42 26.33 8.27
CA MET A 116 -0.89 25.20 9.06
C MET A 116 -2.41 25.14 9.03
N GLN A 117 -2.96 23.93 9.10
CA GLN A 117 -4.38 23.62 9.21
C GLN A 117 -4.69 22.85 10.49
N GLU A 118 -5.87 23.09 11.04
CA GLU A 118 -6.42 22.38 12.20
C GLU A 118 -6.43 20.85 11.94
N THR A 119 -6.02 20.07 12.95
CA THR A 119 -5.95 18.60 12.83
C THR A 119 -7.35 17.97 12.81
N GLN A 120 -7.50 16.87 12.06
CA GLN A 120 -8.79 16.18 11.90
C GLN A 120 -9.39 15.71 13.22
N ALA A 121 -8.56 15.32 14.18
CA ALA A 121 -9.01 14.85 15.50
C ALA A 121 -9.69 15.94 16.34
N GLU A 122 -9.42 17.22 16.06
CA GLU A 122 -9.93 18.35 16.82
C GLU A 122 -11.13 19.04 16.14
N LEU A 123 -11.50 18.62 14.92
CA LEU A 123 -12.56 19.26 14.15
C LEU A 123 -13.94 19.05 14.79
N PRO A 124 -14.67 20.13 15.12
CA PRO A 124 -16.06 20.01 15.52
C PRO A 124 -16.93 19.59 14.32
N ARG A 125 -17.95 18.78 14.59
CA ARG A 125 -18.87 18.25 13.57
C ARG A 125 -19.49 19.39 12.76
N GLY A 126 -19.31 19.35 11.44
CA GLY A 126 -19.95 20.28 10.49
C GLY A 126 -19.23 21.62 10.28
N SER A 127 -18.01 21.82 10.77
CA SER A 127 -17.22 23.03 10.49
C SER A 127 -16.10 22.77 9.48
N ILE A 128 -15.78 23.79 8.67
CA ILE A 128 -14.56 23.77 7.86
C ILE A 128 -13.31 23.94 8.75
N PRO A 129 -12.19 23.31 8.39
CA PRO A 129 -10.92 23.45 9.10
C PRO A 129 -10.37 24.87 8.96
N LEU A 130 -9.96 25.48 10.07
CA LEU A 130 -9.29 26.78 10.05
C LEU A 130 -7.82 26.63 9.64
N SER A 131 -7.31 27.64 8.93
CA SER A 131 -5.89 27.75 8.60
C SER A 131 -5.26 28.97 9.28
N LEU A 132 -4.00 28.82 9.67
CA LEU A 132 -3.21 29.83 10.36
C LEU A 132 -1.85 29.94 9.67
N ASP A 133 -1.36 31.17 9.50
CA ASP A 133 -0.01 31.39 8.98
C ASP A 133 0.99 31.38 10.17
N ILE A 134 2.01 30.54 10.04
CA ILE A 134 3.10 30.35 10.99
C ILE A 134 4.38 30.90 10.38
N ILE A 135 5.16 31.60 11.18
CA ILE A 135 6.46 32.16 10.80
C ILE A 135 7.54 31.40 11.56
N LEU A 136 8.51 30.88 10.81
CA LEU A 136 9.75 30.29 11.32
C LEU A 136 10.92 31.25 11.06
N ARG A 137 11.90 31.25 11.97
CA ARG A 137 13.13 32.03 11.86
C ARG A 137 14.35 31.18 12.21
N GLY A 138 15.47 31.47 11.54
CA GLY A 138 16.77 30.86 11.85
C GLY A 138 16.79 29.34 11.61
N GLU A 139 17.30 28.58 12.58
CA GLU A 139 17.54 27.12 12.44
C GLU A 139 16.26 26.27 12.25
N LEU A 140 15.09 26.81 12.56
CA LEU A 140 13.82 26.08 12.38
C LEU A 140 13.38 26.01 10.91
N VAL A 141 13.94 26.85 10.06
CA VAL A 141 13.62 26.90 8.63
C VAL A 141 14.00 25.57 7.96
N GLU A 142 13.19 25.11 7.01
CA GLU A 142 13.34 23.84 6.28
C GLU A 142 13.29 22.56 7.12
N THR A 143 13.03 22.65 8.43
CA THR A 143 12.89 21.45 9.28
C THR A 143 11.56 20.73 9.08
N ILE A 144 10.55 21.40 8.51
CA ILE A 144 9.18 20.88 8.35
C ILE A 144 8.85 20.68 6.89
N GLN A 145 8.23 19.55 6.59
CA GLN A 145 7.71 19.26 5.26
C GLN A 145 6.18 19.41 5.20
N PRO A 146 5.62 19.72 4.03
CA PRO A 146 4.18 19.63 3.81
C PRO A 146 3.64 18.23 4.13
N GLY A 147 2.48 18.18 4.77
CA GLY A 147 1.84 16.94 5.20
C GLY A 147 2.14 16.52 6.64
N ASP A 148 3.25 17.00 7.21
CA ASP A 148 3.66 16.66 8.57
C ASP A 148 2.71 17.24 9.63
N ARG A 149 2.54 16.48 10.71
CA ARG A 149 1.83 16.90 11.92
C ARG A 149 2.84 17.43 12.94
N CYS A 150 2.84 18.73 13.14
CA CYS A 150 3.81 19.42 13.99
C CYS A 150 3.11 20.14 15.14
N ASP A 151 3.76 20.08 16.29
CA ASP A 151 3.49 20.91 17.45
C ASP A 151 4.41 22.14 17.37
N PHE A 152 3.81 23.31 17.21
CA PHE A 152 4.48 24.59 17.17
C PHE A 152 4.39 25.26 18.52
N VAL A 153 5.54 25.61 19.09
CA VAL A 153 5.62 26.41 20.31
C VAL A 153 6.01 27.82 19.91
N GLY A 154 5.26 28.81 20.38
CA GLY A 154 5.45 30.17 19.92
C GLY A 154 4.51 31.17 20.57
N ALA A 155 4.47 32.37 20.01
CA ALA A 155 3.57 33.43 20.44
C ALA A 155 2.69 33.89 19.29
N LEU A 156 1.42 34.15 19.60
CA LEU A 156 0.51 34.80 18.66
C LEU A 156 0.88 36.28 18.54
N ILE A 157 1.15 36.72 17.32
CA ILE A 157 1.51 38.09 16.98
C ILE A 157 0.50 38.69 16.01
N VAL A 158 0.50 40.02 15.96
CA VAL A 158 -0.37 40.80 15.08
C VAL A 158 0.50 41.50 14.06
N ILE A 159 0.24 41.25 12.78
CA ILE A 159 0.97 41.86 11.67
C ILE A 159 0.08 42.94 11.04
N PRO A 160 0.54 44.20 10.97
CA PRO A 160 -0.18 45.25 10.25
C PRO A 160 -0.09 45.04 8.74
N ASP A 161 -1.15 45.36 8.01
CA ASP A 161 -1.13 45.38 6.55
C ASP A 161 -0.29 46.56 6.03
N VAL A 162 0.94 46.28 5.62
CA VAL A 162 1.93 47.30 5.21
C VAL A 162 1.51 48.05 3.94
N ALA A 163 0.73 47.42 3.05
CA ALA A 163 0.24 48.06 1.83
C ALA A 163 -0.63 49.29 2.13
N GLN A 164 -1.32 49.29 3.27
CA GLN A 164 -2.14 50.41 3.73
C GLN A 164 -1.32 51.51 4.41
N LEU A 165 -0.12 51.18 4.92
CA LEU A 165 0.82 52.09 5.59
C LEU A 165 1.78 52.80 4.62
N SER A 166 2.02 52.25 3.43
CA SER A 166 2.96 52.78 2.43
C SER A 166 2.31 53.71 1.40
N ALA A 167 0.99 53.92 1.45
CA ALA A 167 0.31 54.85 0.55
C ALA A 167 0.84 56.30 0.75
N PRO A 168 1.36 56.96 -0.29
CA PRO A 168 1.97 58.29 -0.16
C PRO A 168 0.91 59.36 0.17
N GLY A 169 1.16 60.12 1.24
CA GLY A 169 0.33 61.28 1.64
C GLY A 169 -0.27 61.25 3.05
N THR A 170 0.07 60.29 3.92
CA THR A 170 -0.59 60.18 5.25
C THR A 170 0.41 59.87 6.37
N CYS A 171 0.82 60.90 7.11
CA CYS A 171 1.49 60.72 8.40
C CYS A 171 0.45 60.34 9.46
N LEU A 172 0.25 59.04 9.69
CA LEU A 172 -0.66 58.54 10.72
C LEU A 172 0.00 58.74 12.10
N ARG A 173 -0.52 59.70 12.88
CA ARG A 173 -0.19 59.88 14.31
C ARG A 173 -1.35 59.36 15.15
N ALA A 174 -1.06 58.54 16.15
CA ALA A 174 -1.99 58.30 17.24
C ALA A 174 -2.07 59.57 18.10
N GLU A 175 -3.03 60.46 17.84
CA GLU A 175 -3.28 61.60 18.72
C GLU A 175 -4.02 61.13 19.97
N THR A 176 -3.37 61.26 21.13
CA THR A 176 -4.03 61.12 22.43
C THR A 176 -4.97 62.31 22.63
N SER A 177 -6.27 62.02 22.70
CA SER A 177 -7.41 62.94 22.66
C SER A 177 -7.61 63.79 23.92
N SER A 178 -6.61 64.56 24.36
CA SER A 178 -6.70 65.35 25.60
C SER A 178 -6.51 66.87 25.49
N ARG A 179 -6.58 67.46 24.28
CA ARG A 179 -6.52 68.94 24.12
C ARG A 179 -7.54 69.47 23.12
N ASN A 180 -8.78 69.64 23.57
CA ASN A 180 -9.58 70.86 23.27
C ASN A 180 -10.91 70.86 24.05
N ARG A 181 -10.91 71.41 25.27
CA ARG A 181 -12.12 71.98 25.88
C ARG A 181 -12.00 73.49 25.80
N ARG A 182 -12.72 74.13 24.88
CA ARG A 182 -13.35 75.46 25.00
C ARG A 182 -13.87 75.97 23.63
N ARG A 183 -15.19 75.86 23.41
CA ARG A 183 -16.13 76.88 22.88
C ARG A 183 -17.27 76.23 22.09
N GLY A 184 -18.49 76.69 22.36
CA GLY A 184 -19.60 76.65 21.40
C GLY A 184 -20.80 75.82 21.84
N ILE A 185 -21.89 76.50 22.15
CA ILE A 185 -23.24 75.99 22.47
C ILE A 185 -24.02 75.78 21.16
N GLY A 186 -24.82 74.72 21.07
CA GLY A 186 -25.99 74.67 20.17
C GLY A 186 -26.14 73.42 19.31
N ASN A 187 -27.29 72.76 19.50
CA ASN A 187 -27.97 71.74 18.66
C ASN A 187 -27.47 70.29 18.70
N GLU A 188 -28.28 69.48 19.38
CA GLU A 188 -28.40 68.05 19.16
C GLU A 188 -29.02 67.77 17.78
N GLN A 189 -28.67 66.59 17.24
CA GLN A 189 -29.15 65.97 15.99
C GLN A 189 -28.51 66.43 14.68
N GLU A 190 -27.21 66.16 14.55
CA GLU A 190 -26.65 65.63 13.30
C GLU A 190 -25.60 64.59 13.66
N GLY A 191 -25.80 63.35 13.20
CA GLY A 191 -24.87 62.24 13.44
C GLY A 191 -23.49 62.56 12.86
N ILE A 192 -22.43 62.14 13.55
CA ILE A 192 -21.05 62.42 13.14
C ILE A 192 -20.66 61.50 11.97
N THR A 193 -21.09 61.80 10.75
CA THR A 193 -20.62 61.16 9.51
C THR A 193 -19.32 61.80 9.02
N GLY A 194 -18.32 61.92 9.90
CA GLY A 194 -17.13 62.75 9.67
C GLY A 194 -15.77 62.15 10.04
N LEU A 195 -15.69 60.89 10.47
CA LEU A 195 -14.41 60.30 10.90
C LEU A 195 -13.45 59.97 9.73
N LYS A 196 -13.97 59.65 8.54
CA LYS A 196 -13.14 59.40 7.34
C LYS A 196 -12.47 60.67 6.78
N ALA A 197 -13.01 61.86 7.08
CA ALA A 197 -12.47 63.14 6.61
C ALA A 197 -11.29 63.64 7.48
N LEU A 198 -11.15 63.13 8.71
CA LEU A 198 -10.08 63.47 9.66
C LEU A 198 -8.82 62.61 9.50
N GLY A 199 -8.69 61.86 8.41
CA GLY A 199 -7.51 61.02 8.16
C GLY A 199 -7.40 59.78 9.05
N VAL A 200 -8.47 59.40 9.74
CA VAL A 200 -8.54 58.16 10.53
C VAL A 200 -8.91 57.02 9.57
N ARG A 201 -7.90 56.26 9.12
CA ARG A 201 -8.12 54.99 8.41
C ARG A 201 -8.15 53.85 9.42
N ASP A 202 -9.09 52.93 9.24
CA ASP A 202 -9.13 51.67 9.98
C ASP A 202 -7.87 50.87 9.64
N MET A 203 -7.10 50.49 10.66
CA MET A 203 -5.94 49.64 10.47
C MET A 203 -6.39 48.18 10.48
N ASN A 204 -6.23 47.51 9.34
CA ASN A 204 -6.46 46.08 9.26
C ASN A 204 -5.22 45.32 9.76
N TYR A 205 -5.46 44.45 10.74
CA TYR A 205 -4.45 43.62 11.35
C TYR A 205 -4.74 42.16 11.05
N LYS A 206 -3.68 41.41 10.71
CA LYS A 206 -3.76 39.96 10.52
C LYS A 206 -3.08 39.25 11.69
N LEU A 207 -3.71 38.20 12.20
CA LEU A 207 -3.09 37.32 13.19
C LEU A 207 -2.11 36.37 12.49
N ALA A 208 -0.92 36.25 13.06
CA ALA A 208 0.09 35.29 12.63
C ALA A 208 0.73 34.66 13.86
N PHE A 209 1.24 33.44 13.73
CA PHE A 209 1.89 32.75 14.83
C PHE A 209 3.41 32.74 14.61
N LEU A 210 4.17 33.30 15.54
CA LEU A 210 5.63 33.26 15.51
C LEU A 210 6.11 32.06 16.32
N ALA A 211 6.61 31.03 15.64
CA ALA A 211 7.12 29.85 16.31
C ALA A 211 8.58 30.06 16.76
N CYS A 212 8.87 29.68 18.00
CA CYS A 212 10.22 29.62 18.56
C CYS A 212 10.76 28.19 18.66
N ASN A 213 9.89 27.19 18.56
CA ASN A 213 10.29 25.80 18.48
C ASN A 213 9.24 25.00 17.72
N VAL A 214 9.69 23.94 17.07
CA VAL A 214 8.85 23.03 16.31
C VAL A 214 9.25 21.62 16.70
N THR A 215 8.26 20.83 17.09
CA THR A 215 8.43 19.42 17.38
C THR A 215 7.40 18.62 16.60
N ALA A 216 7.79 17.61 15.83
CA ALA A 216 6.83 16.72 15.20
C ALA A 216 6.04 15.96 16.29
N SER A 217 4.69 16.02 16.27
CA SER A 217 3.87 15.49 17.37
C SER A 217 3.75 13.97 17.30
N SER A 218 3.65 13.45 16.08
CA SER A 218 4.04 12.09 15.74
C SER A 218 5.48 12.16 15.27
N PRO A 219 6.47 11.76 16.09
CA PRO A 219 7.72 11.34 15.50
C PRO A 219 7.38 10.09 14.69
N SER A 220 7.05 10.27 13.41
CA SER A 220 7.44 9.25 12.44
C SER A 220 8.92 9.00 12.75
N PHE A 221 9.18 7.82 13.27
CA PHE A 221 10.40 7.45 13.94
C PHE A 221 11.62 8.07 13.22
N GLY A 222 12.25 9.07 13.85
CA GLY A 222 13.47 9.70 13.33
C GLY A 222 13.32 10.44 11.99
N SER A 223 12.81 11.67 12.00
CA SER A 223 13.01 12.64 10.90
C SER A 223 14.51 12.95 10.65
N ARG A 224 15.41 12.60 11.59
CA ARG A 224 16.87 12.59 11.39
C ARG A 224 17.45 11.26 10.90
N VAL A 225 16.71 10.15 10.99
CA VAL A 225 17.23 8.78 10.80
C VAL A 225 16.65 8.16 9.53
N LEU A 226 15.35 8.27 9.26
CA LEU A 226 14.75 7.68 8.04
C LEU A 226 15.09 8.41 6.73
N ALA A 227 15.69 9.60 6.79
CA ALA A 227 16.11 10.36 5.62
C ALA A 227 17.51 9.96 5.08
N ARG A 228 18.25 9.09 5.78
CA ARG A 228 19.55 8.59 5.30
C ARG A 228 19.40 7.15 4.86
N GLU A 229 19.33 6.95 3.54
CA GLU A 229 19.24 5.66 2.85
C GLU A 229 20.44 4.72 3.11
N ASP A 230 21.44 5.17 3.88
CA ASP A 230 22.72 4.51 4.12
C ASP A 230 23.05 4.26 5.60
N LEU A 231 22.06 4.29 6.51
CA LEU A 231 22.33 3.92 7.91
C LEU A 231 22.67 2.45 8.01
N ASP A 232 23.91 2.19 8.42
CA ASP A 232 24.41 0.85 8.64
C ASP A 232 23.70 0.21 9.83
N HIS A 233 23.42 -1.08 9.75
CA HIS A 233 22.79 -1.87 10.81
C HIS A 233 23.48 -1.67 12.19
N ASN A 234 24.79 -1.45 12.19
CA ASN A 234 25.60 -1.18 13.39
C ASN A 234 25.34 0.20 14.01
N GLU A 235 25.10 1.23 13.19
CA GLU A 235 24.84 2.58 13.67
C GLU A 235 23.44 2.66 14.30
N LEU A 236 22.44 2.06 13.66
CA LEU A 236 21.09 1.95 14.22
C LEU A 236 21.09 1.12 15.51
N TRP A 237 21.81 -0.01 15.52
CA TRP A 237 21.98 -0.82 16.73
C TRP A 237 22.64 -0.03 17.85
N SER A 238 23.61 0.83 17.59
CA SER A 238 24.24 1.65 18.63
C SER A 238 23.28 2.63 19.29
N GLN A 239 22.34 3.19 18.52
CA GLN A 239 21.37 4.20 18.97
C GLN A 239 20.21 3.61 19.80
N LEU A 240 19.90 2.32 19.63
CA LEU A 240 18.83 1.66 20.39
C LEU A 240 19.18 1.53 21.89
N SER A 241 18.16 1.70 22.72
CA SER A 241 18.24 1.45 24.16
C SER A 241 18.47 -0.04 24.46
N GLU A 242 19.02 -0.33 25.64
CA GLU A 242 19.32 -1.71 26.03
C GLU A 242 18.07 -2.58 26.21
N SER A 243 16.95 -2.00 26.63
CA SER A 243 15.66 -2.69 26.71
C SER A 243 15.13 -3.08 25.33
N GLU A 244 15.22 -2.19 24.36
CA GLU A 244 14.77 -2.45 22.99
C GLU A 244 15.63 -3.55 22.36
N LYS A 245 16.95 -3.52 22.56
CA LYS A 245 17.87 -4.57 22.09
C LYS A 245 17.51 -5.97 22.60
N ARG A 246 17.07 -6.08 23.85
CA ARG A 246 16.65 -7.38 24.42
C ARG A 246 15.39 -7.91 23.76
N VAL A 247 14.42 -7.03 23.48
CA VAL A 247 13.18 -7.40 22.77
C VAL A 247 13.49 -7.84 21.34
N MET A 248 14.33 -7.08 20.63
CA MET A 248 14.75 -7.43 19.26
C MET A 248 15.47 -8.77 19.19
N ARG A 249 16.38 -9.05 20.14
CA ARG A 249 17.07 -10.34 20.21
C ARG A 249 16.10 -11.50 20.44
N ARG A 250 15.15 -11.34 21.36
CA ARG A 250 14.11 -12.35 21.60
C ARG A 250 13.32 -12.64 20.33
N MET A 251 12.86 -11.59 19.65
CA MET A 251 12.13 -11.73 18.38
C MET A 251 12.96 -12.47 17.32
N SER A 252 14.24 -12.14 17.17
CA SER A 252 15.11 -12.78 16.15
C SER A 252 15.41 -14.27 16.42
N GLU A 253 15.36 -14.70 17.68
CA GLU A 253 15.65 -16.10 18.07
C GLU A 253 14.41 -17.01 17.96
N ASP A 254 13.21 -16.41 17.84
CA ASP A 254 11.94 -17.14 17.83
C ASP A 254 11.66 -17.79 16.46
N LYS A 255 11.63 -19.13 16.43
CA LYS A 255 11.37 -19.91 15.21
C LYS A 255 9.95 -19.73 14.64
N THR A 256 8.98 -19.32 15.47
CA THR A 256 7.59 -19.07 15.06
C THR A 256 7.27 -17.58 14.89
N ILE A 257 8.30 -16.76 14.69
CA ILE A 257 8.15 -15.30 14.54
C ILE A 257 7.11 -14.93 13.46
N VAL A 258 7.10 -15.62 12.31
CA VAL A 258 6.16 -15.36 11.22
C VAL A 258 4.71 -15.42 11.69
N GLN A 259 4.33 -16.50 12.37
CA GLN A 259 2.97 -16.69 12.87
C GLN A 259 2.64 -15.67 13.97
N ASN A 260 3.56 -15.44 14.90
CA ASN A 260 3.32 -14.49 16.00
C ASN A 260 3.18 -13.05 15.49
N LEU A 261 3.94 -12.66 14.46
CA LEU A 261 3.81 -11.37 13.79
C LEU A 261 2.46 -11.25 13.07
N ILE A 262 2.04 -12.30 12.35
CA ILE A 262 0.74 -12.33 11.67
C ILE A 262 -0.42 -12.15 12.66
N HIS A 263 -0.42 -12.90 13.76
CA HIS A 263 -1.47 -12.83 14.78
C HIS A 263 -1.47 -11.50 15.54
N SER A 264 -0.29 -10.88 15.71
CA SER A 264 -0.16 -9.59 16.39
C SER A 264 -0.54 -8.41 15.48
N LEU A 265 -0.26 -8.49 14.17
CA LEU A 265 -0.57 -7.43 13.21
C LEU A 265 -2.05 -7.42 12.82
N PHE A 266 -2.66 -8.60 12.69
CA PHE A 266 -4.06 -8.76 12.29
C PHE A 266 -4.88 -9.51 13.35
N PRO A 267 -5.13 -8.90 14.53
CA PRO A 267 -5.96 -9.53 15.54
C PRO A 267 -7.42 -9.64 15.09
N ASP A 268 -7.96 -8.66 14.37
CA ASP A 268 -9.40 -8.64 14.04
C ASP A 268 -9.79 -9.54 12.86
N VAL A 269 -8.82 -9.98 12.05
CA VAL A 269 -9.08 -10.72 10.82
C VAL A 269 -8.82 -12.21 11.05
N TYR A 270 -9.86 -13.03 10.92
CA TYR A 270 -9.74 -14.49 10.97
C TYR A 270 -9.42 -15.09 9.59
N GLY A 271 -8.61 -16.15 9.55
CA GLY A 271 -8.26 -16.88 8.33
C GLY A 271 -7.21 -16.20 7.44
N ASN A 272 -7.02 -16.77 6.25
CA ASN A 272 -6.16 -16.27 5.17
C ASN A 272 -4.71 -15.96 5.58
N ASP A 273 -4.07 -16.88 6.29
CA ASP A 273 -2.70 -16.69 6.80
C ASP A 273 -1.67 -16.50 5.68
N GLU A 274 -1.88 -17.10 4.51
CA GLU A 274 -1.04 -16.91 3.33
C GLU A 274 -1.08 -15.45 2.81
N VAL A 275 -2.25 -14.82 2.87
CA VAL A 275 -2.41 -13.41 2.46
C VAL A 275 -1.72 -12.51 3.46
N LYS A 276 -1.89 -12.78 4.75
CA LYS A 276 -1.23 -12.02 5.82
C LYS A 276 0.29 -12.17 5.75
N LEU A 277 0.79 -13.36 5.42
CA LEU A 277 2.21 -13.61 5.16
C LEU A 277 2.71 -12.80 3.97
N GLY A 278 2.00 -12.82 2.83
CA GLY A 278 2.36 -12.02 1.66
C GLY A 278 2.42 -10.51 1.95
N VAL A 279 1.43 -9.98 2.70
CA VAL A 279 1.41 -8.57 3.13
C VAL A 279 2.56 -8.27 4.10
N LEU A 280 2.92 -9.21 4.97
CA LEU A 280 4.07 -9.05 5.86
C LEU A 280 5.39 -8.99 5.07
N LEU A 281 5.58 -9.85 4.07
CA LEU A 281 6.76 -9.83 3.19
C LEU A 281 6.87 -8.52 2.40
N MET A 282 5.74 -7.95 1.99
CA MET A 282 5.69 -6.63 1.37
C MET A 282 6.22 -5.52 2.30
N LEU A 283 5.91 -5.58 3.60
CA LEU A 283 6.38 -4.58 4.57
C LEU A 283 7.89 -4.65 4.83
N PHE A 284 8.49 -5.85 4.78
CA PHE A 284 9.94 -6.02 4.87
C PHE A 284 10.66 -5.60 3.58
N GLY A 285 10.06 -5.88 2.41
CA GLY A 285 10.60 -5.56 1.09
C GLY A 285 11.89 -6.33 0.74
N GLY A 286 12.24 -6.37 -0.54
CA GLY A 286 13.48 -6.99 -1.05
C GLY A 286 14.63 -6.00 -1.20
N VAL A 287 15.77 -6.46 -1.73
CA VAL A 287 16.99 -5.63 -1.82
C VAL A 287 16.98 -4.81 -3.11
N GLN A 288 17.05 -3.48 -2.99
CA GLN A 288 17.29 -2.61 -4.15
C GLN A 288 18.75 -2.70 -4.58
N LYS A 289 19.00 -3.04 -5.84
CA LYS A 289 20.35 -3.19 -6.40
C LYS A 289 20.58 -2.14 -7.49
N ARG A 290 21.75 -1.51 -7.49
CA ARG A 290 22.19 -0.62 -8.57
C ARG A 290 23.26 -1.34 -9.37
N SER A 291 23.09 -1.40 -10.69
CA SER A 291 24.12 -1.95 -11.57
C SER A 291 25.30 -0.96 -11.65
N GLU A 292 26.50 -1.39 -11.29
CA GLU A 292 27.70 -0.55 -11.24
C GLU A 292 28.15 -0.03 -12.63
N GLY A 293 27.69 -0.66 -13.72
CA GLY A 293 28.10 -0.32 -15.10
C GLY A 293 27.09 0.49 -15.93
N GLU A 294 25.78 0.32 -15.72
CA GLU A 294 24.72 0.94 -16.56
C GLU A 294 23.87 1.97 -15.81
N GLY A 295 24.03 2.12 -14.49
CA GLY A 295 23.23 3.05 -13.70
C GLY A 295 21.74 2.67 -13.59
N THR A 296 21.36 1.49 -14.09
CA THR A 296 20.00 0.96 -13.98
C THR A 296 19.75 0.48 -12.55
N THR A 297 18.57 0.83 -12.03
CA THR A 297 18.12 0.44 -10.69
C THR A 297 17.18 -0.76 -10.82
N LEU A 298 17.54 -1.87 -10.18
CA LEU A 298 16.67 -3.02 -10.05
C LEU A 298 15.73 -2.81 -8.88
N ARG A 299 14.42 -2.98 -9.11
CA ARG A 299 13.37 -2.87 -8.09
C ARG A 299 13.57 -3.92 -7.00
N GLY A 300 13.56 -3.48 -5.75
CA GLY A 300 13.54 -4.35 -4.56
C GLY A 300 12.14 -4.58 -3.97
N ASP A 301 11.18 -3.72 -4.28
CA ASP A 301 9.85 -3.73 -3.66
C ASP A 301 8.93 -4.80 -4.28
N ILE A 302 8.06 -5.38 -3.43
CA ILE A 302 7.17 -6.48 -3.78
C ILE A 302 5.74 -5.96 -3.90
N ASN A 303 5.11 -6.08 -5.06
CA ASN A 303 3.74 -5.62 -5.24
C ASN A 303 2.74 -6.76 -4.99
N VAL A 304 1.70 -6.49 -4.21
CA VAL A 304 0.68 -7.48 -3.82
C VAL A 304 -0.71 -7.01 -4.28
N CYS A 305 -1.47 -7.92 -4.89
CA CYS A 305 -2.85 -7.69 -5.29
C CYS A 305 -3.80 -8.67 -4.59
N LEU A 306 -4.84 -8.12 -3.96
CA LEU A 306 -5.93 -8.85 -3.32
C LEU A 306 -7.15 -8.78 -4.23
N ILE A 307 -7.66 -9.93 -4.65
CA ILE A 307 -8.89 -10.07 -5.41
C ILE A 307 -9.84 -10.90 -4.58
N GLY A 308 -11.11 -10.55 -4.55
CA GLY A 308 -12.08 -11.43 -3.93
C GLY A 308 -13.48 -10.89 -3.95
N ASP A 309 -14.40 -11.65 -3.39
CA ASP A 309 -15.79 -11.24 -3.29
C ASP A 309 -15.93 -10.05 -2.33
N PRO A 310 -17.04 -9.27 -2.41
CA PRO A 310 -17.39 -8.28 -1.41
C PRO A 310 -17.39 -8.89 0.00
N SER A 311 -17.16 -8.07 1.03
CA SER A 311 -17.21 -8.49 2.44
C SER A 311 -16.09 -9.44 2.92
N THR A 312 -15.11 -9.80 2.09
CA THR A 312 -13.96 -10.66 2.45
C THR A 312 -12.84 -9.95 3.26
N ALA A 313 -13.16 -8.91 4.04
CA ALA A 313 -12.23 -8.13 4.87
C ALA A 313 -11.02 -7.46 4.15
N LYS A 314 -11.01 -7.40 2.80
CA LYS A 314 -9.92 -6.78 2.00
C LYS A 314 -9.60 -5.35 2.43
N SER A 315 -10.60 -4.46 2.44
CA SER A 315 -10.40 -3.06 2.83
C SER A 315 -9.96 -2.91 4.29
N GLN A 316 -10.26 -3.89 5.16
CA GLN A 316 -9.75 -3.88 6.54
C GLN A 316 -8.24 -4.12 6.57
N ILE A 317 -7.72 -5.07 5.77
CA ILE A 317 -6.28 -5.31 5.65
C ILE A 317 -5.56 -4.03 5.17
N LEU A 318 -6.09 -3.34 4.15
CA LEU A 318 -5.50 -2.10 3.65
C LEU A 318 -5.47 -1.00 4.72
N LYS A 319 -6.56 -0.82 5.47
CA LYS A 319 -6.63 0.15 6.57
C LYS A 319 -5.68 -0.19 7.72
N THR A 320 -5.55 -1.46 8.07
CA THR A 320 -4.60 -1.89 9.10
C THR A 320 -3.16 -1.56 8.66
N VAL A 321 -2.80 -1.82 7.41
CA VAL A 321 -1.47 -1.48 6.86
C VAL A 321 -1.22 0.02 6.85
N GLU A 322 -2.22 0.83 6.50
CA GLU A 322 -2.14 2.29 6.55
C GLU A 322 -1.85 2.80 7.97
N HIS A 323 -2.56 2.30 8.97
CA HIS A 323 -2.35 2.68 10.37
C HIS A 323 -1.04 2.15 10.94
N PHE A 324 -0.56 1.03 10.41
CA PHE A 324 0.66 0.38 10.87
C PHE A 324 1.93 1.05 10.30
N SER A 325 1.94 1.48 9.04
CA SER A 325 3.14 2.04 8.42
C SER A 325 3.12 3.57 8.43
N PRO A 326 4.15 4.24 8.97
CA PRO A 326 4.17 5.71 9.11
C PRO A 326 4.26 6.47 7.77
N ARG A 327 4.62 5.79 6.68
CA ARG A 327 4.69 6.35 5.31
C ARG A 327 3.74 5.61 4.36
N ALA A 328 2.63 5.09 4.88
CA ALA A 328 1.58 4.52 4.05
C ALA A 328 0.50 5.55 3.73
N VAL A 329 0.03 5.52 2.49
CA VAL A 329 -1.07 6.37 2.02
C VAL A 329 -2.18 5.47 1.50
N TYR A 330 -3.39 5.66 2.00
CA TYR A 330 -4.58 5.00 1.48
C TYR A 330 -5.29 5.89 0.46
N THR A 331 -5.60 5.30 -0.69
CA THR A 331 -6.34 5.95 -1.77
C THR A 331 -7.40 5.01 -2.32
N SER A 332 -8.51 5.57 -2.80
CA SER A 332 -9.51 4.83 -3.58
C SER A 332 -9.29 5.13 -5.06
N GLY A 333 -9.32 4.10 -5.90
CA GLY A 333 -9.15 4.19 -7.35
C GLY A 333 -10.21 5.05 -8.04
N LYS A 334 -11.39 5.20 -7.44
CA LYS A 334 -12.47 6.06 -7.96
C LYS A 334 -12.34 7.52 -7.52
N ALA A 335 -11.87 7.74 -6.29
CA ALA A 335 -11.71 9.08 -5.73
C ALA A 335 -10.40 9.75 -6.17
N SER A 336 -9.44 8.96 -6.64
CA SER A 336 -8.14 9.42 -7.09
C SER A 336 -8.19 9.72 -8.59
N SER A 337 -7.64 10.86 -8.97
CA SER A 337 -7.36 11.19 -10.38
C SER A 337 -5.86 10.99 -10.67
N ALA A 338 -5.45 10.89 -11.94
CA ALA A 338 -4.04 10.84 -12.32
C ALA A 338 -3.20 11.93 -11.63
N ALA A 339 -3.74 13.13 -11.51
CA ALA A 339 -3.10 14.26 -10.85
C ALA A 339 -2.92 14.04 -9.34
N GLY A 340 -3.92 13.44 -8.68
CA GLY A 340 -3.86 13.09 -7.27
C GLY A 340 -2.98 11.88 -6.96
N LEU A 341 -2.81 10.96 -7.91
CA LEU A 341 -1.99 9.76 -7.71
C LEU A 341 -0.51 9.99 -8.05
N THR A 342 -0.21 10.74 -9.12
CA THR A 342 1.16 11.00 -9.58
C THR A 342 1.71 12.33 -9.08
N ALA A 343 1.68 13.36 -9.91
CA ALA A 343 1.94 14.73 -9.54
C ALA A 343 1.16 15.67 -10.46
N ALA A 344 0.73 16.79 -9.92
CA ALA A 344 0.01 17.83 -10.64
C ALA A 344 0.93 19.05 -10.84
N VAL A 345 0.77 19.75 -11.96
CA VAL A 345 1.40 21.07 -12.13
C VAL A 345 0.32 22.12 -11.90
N VAL A 346 0.45 22.86 -10.80
CA VAL A 346 -0.52 23.87 -10.37
C VAL A 346 0.15 25.24 -10.45
N ARG A 347 -0.61 26.25 -10.86
CA ARG A 347 -0.14 27.63 -10.85
C ARG A 347 -0.35 28.21 -9.46
N ASP A 348 0.72 28.63 -8.81
CA ASP A 348 0.63 29.28 -7.51
C ASP A 348 0.07 30.71 -7.67
N GLU A 349 -0.79 31.12 -6.73
CA GLU A 349 -1.46 32.43 -6.78
C GLU A 349 -0.57 33.55 -6.22
N GLU A 350 0.38 33.24 -5.33
CA GLU A 350 1.30 34.24 -4.76
C GLU A 350 2.48 34.52 -5.71
N SER A 351 3.09 33.48 -6.30
CA SER A 351 4.25 33.61 -7.20
C SER A 351 3.92 33.65 -8.69
N PHE A 352 2.70 33.29 -9.10
CA PHE A 352 2.28 33.09 -10.49
C PHE A 352 3.06 32.04 -11.30
N GLU A 353 4.02 31.34 -10.67
CA GLU A 353 4.82 30.28 -11.28
C GLU A 353 4.09 28.93 -11.23
N PHE A 354 4.46 28.03 -12.14
CA PHE A 354 3.95 26.67 -12.16
C PHE A 354 4.77 25.80 -11.20
N VAL A 355 4.14 25.37 -10.11
CA VAL A 355 4.73 24.50 -9.09
C VAL A 355 4.21 23.07 -9.26
N ILE A 356 5.03 22.09 -8.87
CA ILE A 356 4.63 20.68 -8.86
C ILE A 356 4.03 20.37 -7.49
N GLU A 357 2.78 19.90 -7.46
CA GLU A 357 2.18 19.28 -6.29
C GLU A 357 2.37 17.77 -6.35
N ALA A 358 2.97 17.20 -5.31
CA ALA A 358 3.19 15.76 -5.20
C ALA A 358 1.86 15.02 -4.95
N GLY A 359 1.62 13.95 -5.69
CA GLY A 359 0.47 13.06 -5.49
C GLY A 359 0.77 11.94 -4.50
N ALA A 360 -0.23 11.09 -4.27
CA ALA A 360 -0.22 10.04 -3.26
C ALA A 360 0.97 9.06 -3.40
N LEU A 361 1.31 8.65 -4.62
CA LEU A 361 2.41 7.71 -4.86
C LEU A 361 3.77 8.30 -4.49
N MET A 362 3.95 9.62 -4.67
CA MET A 362 5.18 10.32 -4.30
C MET A 362 5.27 10.56 -2.80
N LEU A 363 4.14 10.90 -2.16
CA LEU A 363 4.08 11.04 -0.70
C LEU A 363 4.41 9.71 0.01
N ALA A 364 4.07 8.59 -0.61
CA ALA A 364 4.35 7.23 -0.15
C ALA A 364 5.74 6.68 -0.54
N ASP A 365 6.71 7.51 -0.98
CA ASP A 365 8.05 7.04 -1.36
C ASP A 365 8.72 6.24 -0.22
N ASN A 366 9.36 5.11 -0.55
CA ASN A 366 9.94 4.12 0.38
C ASN A 366 8.95 3.49 1.40
N GLY A 367 7.65 3.73 1.21
CA GLY A 367 6.54 3.22 2.02
C GLY A 367 5.60 2.32 1.21
N VAL A 368 4.31 2.36 1.56
CA VAL A 368 3.28 1.53 0.92
C VAL A 368 2.14 2.42 0.43
N CYS A 369 1.77 2.29 -0.84
CA CYS A 369 0.58 2.90 -1.39
C CYS A 369 -0.54 1.84 -1.43
N CYS A 370 -1.56 2.05 -0.60
CA CYS A 370 -2.75 1.20 -0.57
C CYS A 370 -3.79 1.77 -1.55
N ILE A 371 -4.21 0.98 -2.52
CA ILE A 371 -5.22 1.37 -3.52
C ILE A 371 -6.41 0.42 -3.42
N ASP A 372 -7.55 0.94 -2.97
CA ASP A 372 -8.83 0.21 -2.98
C ASP A 372 -9.60 0.46 -4.28
N GLU A 373 -10.46 -0.48 -4.68
CA GLU A 373 -11.22 -0.44 -5.94
C GLU A 373 -10.34 -0.20 -7.17
N PHE A 374 -9.22 -0.91 -7.25
CA PHE A 374 -8.24 -0.76 -8.32
C PHE A 374 -8.84 -1.05 -9.71
N ASP A 375 -9.87 -1.89 -9.79
CA ASP A 375 -10.61 -2.20 -11.03
C ASP A 375 -11.47 -1.03 -11.55
N LYS A 376 -11.81 -0.06 -10.69
CA LYS A 376 -12.64 1.11 -11.04
C LYS A 376 -11.84 2.31 -11.51
N MET A 377 -10.52 2.17 -11.63
CA MET A 377 -9.64 3.23 -12.10
C MET A 377 -9.79 3.51 -13.59
N ASP A 378 -9.69 4.78 -13.97
CA ASP A 378 -9.64 5.21 -15.36
C ASP A 378 -8.35 4.74 -16.04
N THR A 379 -8.44 4.47 -17.35
CA THR A 379 -7.29 3.98 -18.14
C THR A 379 -6.12 4.95 -18.20
N LYS A 380 -6.37 6.27 -18.11
CA LYS A 380 -5.30 7.29 -18.04
C LYS A 380 -4.45 7.16 -16.79
N ASP A 381 -5.11 6.87 -15.67
CA ASP A 381 -4.46 6.75 -14.36
C ASP A 381 -3.69 5.42 -14.29
N GLN A 382 -4.23 4.37 -14.89
CA GLN A 382 -3.53 3.09 -15.06
C GLN A 382 -2.22 3.26 -15.85
N VAL A 383 -2.20 4.03 -16.95
CA VAL A 383 -0.96 4.30 -17.73
C VAL A 383 0.11 4.96 -16.87
N ALA A 384 -0.27 5.90 -16.01
CA ALA A 384 0.66 6.58 -15.12
C ALA A 384 1.23 5.62 -14.05
N ILE A 385 0.41 4.72 -13.51
CA ILE A 385 0.86 3.65 -12.60
C ILE A 385 1.77 2.67 -13.31
N HIS A 386 1.50 2.31 -14.57
CA HIS A 386 2.35 1.41 -15.34
C HIS A 386 3.79 1.93 -15.47
N GLU A 387 3.97 3.23 -15.73
CA GLU A 387 5.29 3.87 -15.78
C GLU A 387 5.96 3.80 -14.42
N ALA A 388 5.23 4.19 -13.36
CA ALA A 388 5.74 4.20 -12.00
C ALA A 388 6.15 2.81 -11.49
N MET A 389 5.36 1.76 -11.76
CA MET A 389 5.66 0.39 -11.31
C MET A 389 6.84 -0.27 -12.05
N GLU A 390 7.09 0.12 -13.30
CA GLU A 390 8.20 -0.43 -14.09
C GLU A 390 9.51 0.29 -13.78
N GLN A 391 9.49 1.62 -13.82
CA GLN A 391 10.71 2.43 -13.75
C GLN A 391 10.99 2.97 -12.35
N GLN A 392 10.04 2.89 -11.41
CA GLN A 392 10.08 3.55 -10.10
C GLN A 392 10.30 5.07 -10.19
N THR A 393 9.98 5.66 -11.35
CA THR A 393 10.07 7.08 -11.64
C THR A 393 8.87 7.50 -12.48
N ILE A 394 8.39 8.73 -12.26
CA ILE A 394 7.33 9.36 -13.05
C ILE A 394 7.94 10.58 -13.74
N SER A 395 7.81 10.64 -15.06
CA SER A 395 8.24 11.78 -15.85
C SER A 395 7.06 12.73 -16.14
N ILE A 396 7.22 14.01 -15.81
CA ILE A 396 6.21 15.04 -16.10
C ILE A 396 6.85 16.10 -16.97
N THR A 397 6.24 16.33 -18.14
CA THR A 397 6.56 17.43 -19.04
C THR A 397 5.30 18.24 -19.29
N LYS A 398 5.05 19.27 -18.46
CA LYS A 398 3.86 20.13 -18.55
C LYS A 398 4.21 21.58 -18.20
N ALA A 399 3.56 22.53 -18.88
CA ALA A 399 3.67 23.97 -18.61
C ALA A 399 5.12 24.51 -18.50
N GLY A 400 6.05 23.96 -19.30
CA GLY A 400 7.46 24.36 -19.30
C GLY A 400 8.31 23.71 -18.20
N VAL A 401 7.72 22.90 -17.32
CA VAL A 401 8.43 22.14 -16.29
C VAL A 401 8.67 20.72 -16.80
N LYS A 402 9.95 20.35 -16.92
CA LYS A 402 10.40 18.98 -17.18
C LYS A 402 11.06 18.44 -15.91
N ALA A 403 10.36 17.56 -15.21
CA ALA A 403 10.84 16.95 -13.98
C ALA A 403 10.64 15.43 -14.02
N THR A 404 11.61 14.71 -13.46
CA THR A 404 11.53 13.27 -13.20
C THR A 404 11.49 13.07 -11.71
N LEU A 405 10.41 12.48 -11.22
CA LEU A 405 10.13 12.33 -9.79
C LEU A 405 10.23 10.84 -9.44
N ASN A 406 10.84 10.53 -8.31
CA ASN A 406 10.98 9.14 -7.88
C ASN A 406 9.71 8.68 -7.18
N ALA A 407 9.33 7.42 -7.41
CA ALA A 407 8.17 6.78 -6.82
C ALA A 407 8.51 5.34 -6.43
N ARG A 408 9.27 5.17 -5.34
CA ARG A 408 9.72 3.87 -4.82
C ARG A 408 8.74 3.35 -3.76
N ALA A 409 7.46 3.38 -4.09
CA ALA A 409 6.40 2.89 -3.20
C ALA A 409 6.03 1.46 -3.59
N SER A 410 5.83 0.61 -2.59
CA SER A 410 5.23 -0.71 -2.79
C SER A 410 3.72 -0.56 -2.94
N ILE A 411 3.09 -1.24 -3.89
CA ILE A 411 1.64 -1.14 -4.13
C ILE A 411 0.92 -2.33 -3.50
N LEU A 412 -0.04 -2.03 -2.63
CA LEU A 412 -1.05 -2.97 -2.16
C LEU A 412 -2.38 -2.62 -2.81
N ALA A 413 -2.83 -3.44 -3.77
CA ALA A 413 -4.06 -3.20 -4.50
C ALA A 413 -5.18 -4.14 -4.03
N ALA A 414 -6.39 -3.62 -3.86
CA ALA A 414 -7.60 -4.41 -3.71
C ALA A 414 -8.49 -4.25 -4.96
N ALA A 415 -8.96 -5.38 -5.49
CA ALA A 415 -9.83 -5.44 -6.65
C ALA A 415 -11.04 -6.35 -6.37
N ASN A 416 -12.13 -6.08 -7.08
CA ASN A 416 -13.32 -6.91 -7.08
C ASN A 416 -13.46 -7.64 -8.43
N PRO A 417 -13.97 -8.89 -8.46
CA PRO A 417 -14.27 -9.58 -9.69
C PRO A 417 -15.43 -8.91 -10.44
N VAL A 418 -15.43 -9.07 -11.76
CA VAL A 418 -16.53 -8.62 -12.63
C VAL A 418 -17.80 -9.38 -12.24
N GLY A 419 -18.90 -8.66 -12.01
CA GLY A 419 -20.16 -9.25 -11.55
C GLY A 419 -20.26 -9.44 -10.03
N GLY A 420 -19.21 -9.12 -9.27
CA GLY A 420 -19.23 -9.12 -7.81
C GLY A 420 -19.09 -10.51 -7.16
N ARG A 421 -19.04 -11.58 -7.94
CA ARG A 421 -18.68 -12.93 -7.48
C ARG A 421 -17.57 -13.50 -8.34
N TYR A 422 -16.69 -14.29 -7.74
CA TYR A 422 -15.58 -14.92 -8.44
C TYR A 422 -16.01 -16.24 -9.11
N ASP A 423 -16.13 -16.23 -10.45
CA ASP A 423 -16.45 -17.43 -11.22
C ASP A 423 -15.20 -18.29 -11.46
N ARG A 424 -15.15 -19.49 -10.86
CA ARG A 424 -14.03 -20.44 -11.05
C ARG A 424 -13.92 -21.02 -12.45
N SER A 425 -15.03 -21.02 -13.20
CA SER A 425 -15.10 -21.55 -14.57
C SER A 425 -14.42 -20.66 -15.60
N ARG A 426 -14.11 -19.40 -15.25
CA ARG A 426 -13.52 -18.42 -16.16
C ARG A 426 -12.08 -18.14 -15.76
N PRO A 427 -11.20 -17.90 -16.75
CA PRO A 427 -9.82 -17.51 -16.47
C PRO A 427 -9.79 -16.16 -15.73
N LEU A 428 -8.82 -16.01 -14.81
CA LEU A 428 -8.59 -14.80 -14.00
C LEU A 428 -8.60 -13.51 -14.85
N LYS A 429 -8.02 -13.56 -16.05
CA LYS A 429 -7.98 -12.41 -16.98
C LYS A 429 -9.37 -11.90 -17.37
N ASN A 430 -10.36 -12.79 -17.48
CA ASN A 430 -11.73 -12.41 -17.82
C ASN A 430 -12.54 -12.04 -16.58
N ASN A 431 -12.18 -12.61 -15.42
CA ASN A 431 -12.80 -12.27 -14.14
C ASN A 431 -12.44 -10.87 -13.64
N ILE A 432 -11.37 -10.27 -14.17
CA ILE A 432 -10.87 -8.98 -13.71
C ILE A 432 -10.66 -8.04 -14.89
N GLN A 433 -11.16 -6.81 -14.77
CA GLN A 433 -10.97 -5.76 -15.76
C GLN A 433 -9.59 -5.08 -15.63
N LEU A 434 -8.50 -5.85 -15.71
CA LEU A 434 -7.13 -5.33 -15.67
C LEU A 434 -6.36 -5.62 -16.96
N SER A 435 -5.40 -4.76 -17.27
CA SER A 435 -4.53 -4.93 -18.42
C SER A 435 -3.43 -5.97 -18.13
N ALA A 436 -3.10 -6.81 -19.13
CA ALA A 436 -2.05 -7.83 -19.01
C ALA A 436 -0.68 -7.26 -18.56
N PRO A 437 -0.25 -6.05 -18.99
CA PRO A 437 1.01 -5.47 -18.52
C PRO A 437 1.01 -5.08 -17.04
N ILE A 438 -0.14 -4.80 -16.41
CA ILE A 438 -0.25 -4.53 -14.97
C ILE A 438 -0.12 -5.85 -14.24
N MET A 439 -0.86 -6.87 -14.70
CA MET A 439 -0.89 -8.18 -14.06
C MET A 439 0.53 -8.70 -13.89
N SER A 440 1.32 -8.75 -14.96
CA SER A 440 2.70 -9.24 -14.92
C SER A 440 3.68 -8.47 -13.99
N ARG A 441 3.31 -7.30 -13.45
CA ARG A 441 4.16 -6.47 -12.56
C ARG A 441 3.86 -6.65 -11.08
N PHE A 442 2.70 -7.21 -10.77
CA PHE A 442 2.38 -7.69 -9.44
C PHE A 442 3.07 -9.03 -9.24
N ASP A 443 3.74 -9.17 -8.09
CA ASP A 443 4.53 -10.34 -7.75
C ASP A 443 3.63 -11.43 -7.13
N LEU A 444 2.59 -11.02 -6.39
CA LEU A 444 1.66 -11.93 -5.72
C LEU A 444 0.20 -11.56 -6.01
N PHE A 445 -0.59 -12.58 -6.34
CA PHE A 445 -2.05 -12.50 -6.45
C PHE A 445 -2.70 -13.39 -5.41
N PHE A 446 -3.53 -12.79 -4.57
CA PHE A 446 -4.34 -13.54 -3.62
C PHE A 446 -5.80 -13.44 -4.02
N VAL A 447 -6.36 -14.58 -4.44
CA VAL A 447 -7.79 -14.72 -4.68
C VAL A 447 -8.45 -15.23 -3.40
N LEU A 448 -9.35 -14.40 -2.87
CA LEU A 448 -10.21 -14.67 -1.73
C LEU A 448 -11.60 -15.00 -2.25
N VAL A 449 -11.96 -16.28 -2.22
CA VAL A 449 -13.31 -16.73 -2.56
C VAL A 449 -14.09 -16.87 -1.27
N ASP A 450 -15.31 -16.34 -1.26
CA ASP A 450 -16.25 -16.53 -0.17
C ASP A 450 -16.97 -17.88 -0.35
N GLU A 451 -16.61 -18.86 0.46
CA GLU A 451 -17.31 -20.14 0.54
C GLU A 451 -18.20 -20.12 1.79
N CYS A 452 -19.51 -20.32 1.62
CA CYS A 452 -20.46 -20.42 2.73
C CYS A 452 -20.13 -21.67 3.56
N ASN A 453 -19.41 -21.50 4.67
CA ASN A 453 -19.04 -22.58 5.58
C ASN A 453 -19.40 -22.19 7.01
N GLU A 454 -20.30 -22.96 7.62
CA GLU A 454 -20.83 -22.68 8.95
C GLU A 454 -19.73 -22.59 10.03
N ILE A 455 -18.67 -23.38 9.92
CA ILE A 455 -17.57 -23.39 10.89
C ILE A 455 -16.77 -22.09 10.80
N VAL A 456 -16.50 -21.63 9.58
CA VAL A 456 -15.74 -20.40 9.31
C VAL A 456 -16.59 -19.20 9.74
N ASP A 457 -17.88 -19.19 9.39
CA ASP A 457 -18.81 -18.12 9.76
C ASP A 457 -19.00 -18.03 11.27
N TYR A 458 -19.09 -19.17 11.97
CA TYR A 458 -19.13 -19.19 13.42
C TYR A 458 -17.87 -18.58 14.04
N ALA A 459 -16.69 -18.93 13.51
CA ALA A 459 -15.41 -18.37 13.97
C ALA A 459 -15.32 -16.86 13.70
N ILE A 460 -15.78 -16.38 12.54
CA ILE A 460 -15.85 -14.96 12.19
C ILE A 460 -16.81 -14.23 13.12
N ALA A 461 -18.02 -14.76 13.33
CA ALA A 461 -19.03 -14.17 14.19
C ALA A 461 -18.53 -14.05 15.64
N ARG A 462 -17.89 -15.10 16.15
CA ARG A 462 -17.26 -15.08 17.48
C ARG A 462 -16.18 -13.99 17.57
N ARG A 463 -15.30 -13.90 16.58
CA ARG A 463 -14.23 -12.88 16.55
C ARG A 463 -14.82 -11.46 16.56
N ILE A 464 -15.85 -11.20 15.75
CA ILE A 464 -16.52 -9.89 15.70
C ILE A 464 -17.12 -9.55 17.07
N LEU A 465 -17.80 -10.50 17.71
CA LEU A 465 -18.38 -10.31 19.04
C LEU A 465 -17.30 -10.02 20.09
N ASP A 466 -16.18 -10.73 20.04
CA ASP A 466 -15.04 -10.50 20.94
C ASP A 466 -14.44 -9.10 20.72
N THR A 467 -14.22 -8.66 19.48
CA THR A 467 -13.78 -7.29 19.18
C THR A 467 -14.73 -6.24 19.74
N HIS A 468 -16.06 -6.42 19.60
CA HIS A 468 -17.05 -5.50 20.17
C HIS A 468 -17.04 -5.50 21.72
N ARG A 469 -16.85 -6.66 22.34
CA ARG A 469 -16.72 -6.78 23.80
C ARG A 469 -15.48 -6.07 24.32
N HIS A 470 -14.33 -6.28 23.66
CA HIS A 470 -13.09 -5.60 24.02
C HIS A 470 -13.19 -4.08 23.87
N LEU A 471 -13.84 -3.61 22.79
CA LEU A 471 -14.08 -2.17 22.60
C LEU A 471 -14.94 -1.58 23.72
N ALA A 472 -15.98 -2.31 24.17
CA ALA A 472 -16.83 -1.91 25.27
C ALA A 472 -16.12 -1.95 26.64
N ALA A 473 -15.23 -2.94 26.84
CA ALA A 473 -14.43 -3.08 28.05
C ALA A 473 -13.21 -2.14 28.09
N GLN A 474 -12.85 -1.48 26.99
CA GLN A 474 -11.59 -0.74 26.81
C GLN A 474 -10.32 -1.56 27.09
N GLU A 475 -10.43 -2.89 27.09
CA GLU A 475 -9.29 -3.79 27.27
C GLU A 475 -8.59 -3.96 25.93
N LYS A 476 -7.27 -3.74 25.92
CA LYS A 476 -6.45 -4.01 24.74
C LYS A 476 -6.35 -5.54 24.56
N PRO A 477 -6.45 -6.07 23.32
CA PRO A 477 -6.22 -7.48 23.10
C PRO A 477 -4.81 -7.85 23.59
N GLU A 478 -4.68 -8.98 24.29
CA GLU A 478 -3.38 -9.54 24.68
C GLU A 478 -2.67 -10.04 23.41
N THR A 479 -1.88 -9.17 22.78
CA THR A 479 -0.96 -9.56 21.71
C THR A 479 0.42 -9.84 22.28
N VAL A 480 1.10 -10.85 21.73
CA VAL A 480 2.47 -11.24 22.15
C VAL A 480 3.46 -10.10 21.90
N TYR A 481 3.22 -9.33 20.82
CA TYR A 481 4.04 -8.19 20.44
C TYR A 481 3.21 -6.90 20.36
N SER A 482 3.83 -5.80 20.80
CA SER A 482 3.29 -4.45 20.59
C SER A 482 3.54 -4.00 19.16
N LEU A 483 2.61 -3.25 18.58
CA LEU A 483 2.75 -2.69 17.22
C LEU A 483 4.03 -1.85 17.07
N ASP A 484 4.40 -1.10 18.11
CA ASP A 484 5.59 -0.26 18.17
C ASP A 484 6.88 -1.11 18.11
N ASP A 485 6.89 -2.28 18.78
CA ASP A 485 8.02 -3.20 18.71
C ASP A 485 8.13 -3.86 17.32
N ILE A 486 7.00 -4.17 16.68
CA ILE A 486 6.99 -4.70 15.31
C ILE A 486 7.50 -3.65 14.32
N GLN A 487 7.09 -2.39 14.43
CA GLN A 487 7.59 -1.30 13.58
C GLN A 487 9.11 -1.12 13.72
N ARG A 488 9.63 -1.16 14.95
CA ARG A 488 11.07 -1.14 15.22
C ARG A 488 11.77 -2.34 14.60
N TYR A 489 11.22 -3.53 14.75
CA TYR A 489 11.78 -4.77 14.20
C TYR A 489 11.86 -4.71 12.67
N ILE A 490 10.79 -4.28 11.99
CA ILE A 490 10.79 -4.13 10.52
C ILE A 490 11.82 -3.09 10.07
N THR A 491 11.91 -1.96 10.78
CA THR A 491 12.91 -0.91 10.44
C THR A 491 14.33 -1.44 10.57
N PHE A 492 14.61 -2.23 11.60
CA PHE A 492 15.90 -2.90 11.79
C PHE A 492 16.17 -3.97 10.72
N ALA A 493 15.18 -4.81 10.42
CA ALA A 493 15.27 -5.87 9.42
C ALA A 493 15.52 -5.32 8.00
N ARG A 494 14.96 -4.14 7.66
CA ARG A 494 15.17 -3.46 6.37
C ARG A 494 16.62 -3.03 6.14
N CYS A 495 17.42 -2.84 7.20
CA CYS A 495 18.85 -2.51 7.08
C CYS A 495 19.69 -3.68 6.53
N PHE A 496 19.21 -4.92 6.64
CA PHE A 496 19.94 -6.08 6.13
C PHE A 496 19.85 -6.17 4.60
N LYS A 497 20.99 -6.48 3.98
CA LYS A 497 21.12 -6.69 2.53
C LYS A 497 21.58 -8.14 2.30
N PRO A 498 20.66 -9.13 2.38
CA PRO A 498 21.02 -10.53 2.25
C PRO A 498 21.61 -10.83 0.87
N LYS A 499 22.62 -11.70 0.85
CA LYS A 499 23.23 -12.21 -0.39
C LYS A 499 22.69 -13.59 -0.72
N ILE A 500 22.52 -13.88 -2.00
CA ILE A 500 22.04 -15.19 -2.45
C ILE A 500 23.21 -16.18 -2.36
N SER A 501 23.02 -17.29 -1.64
CA SER A 501 24.01 -18.39 -1.59
C SER A 501 23.99 -19.18 -2.90
N ASP A 502 25.12 -19.79 -3.27
CA ASP A 502 25.24 -20.56 -4.53
C ASP A 502 24.28 -21.75 -4.57
N ALA A 503 24.09 -22.45 -3.44
CA ALA A 503 23.11 -23.52 -3.30
C ALA A 503 21.66 -23.03 -3.52
N ALA A 504 21.31 -21.85 -2.98
CA ALA A 504 20.01 -21.25 -3.22
C ALA A 504 19.82 -20.81 -4.68
N ALA A 505 20.88 -20.32 -5.34
CA ALA A 505 20.84 -19.93 -6.74
C ALA A 505 20.53 -21.13 -7.66
N MET A 506 21.17 -22.28 -7.43
CA MET A 506 20.85 -23.50 -8.17
C MET A 506 19.40 -23.93 -7.97
N LEU A 507 18.89 -23.85 -6.73
CA LEU A 507 17.50 -24.21 -6.43
C LEU A 507 16.48 -23.25 -7.07
N LEU A 508 16.76 -21.94 -7.08
CA LEU A 508 15.93 -20.96 -7.78
C LEU A 508 15.78 -21.28 -9.26
N VAL A 509 16.87 -21.70 -9.92
CA VAL A 509 16.85 -22.09 -11.34
C VAL A 509 16.07 -23.38 -11.56
N SER A 510 16.27 -24.40 -10.72
CA SER A 510 15.51 -25.66 -10.83
C SER A 510 14.01 -25.42 -10.63
N GLU A 511 13.66 -24.56 -9.67
CA GLU A 511 12.28 -24.27 -9.33
C GLU A 511 11.58 -23.43 -10.39
N TYR A 512 12.30 -22.46 -10.97
CA TYR A 512 11.82 -21.70 -12.12
C TYR A 512 11.57 -22.61 -13.34
N LYS A 513 12.48 -23.56 -13.61
CA LYS A 513 12.29 -24.55 -14.67
C LYS A 513 11.06 -25.40 -14.40
N ARG A 514 10.85 -25.85 -13.15
CA ARG A 514 9.67 -26.62 -12.73
C ARG A 514 8.37 -25.84 -12.97
N LEU A 515 8.32 -24.59 -12.53
CA LEU A 515 7.16 -23.71 -12.74
C LEU A 515 6.83 -23.56 -14.23
N ARG A 516 7.85 -23.32 -15.07
CA ARG A 516 7.66 -23.15 -16.52
C ARG A 516 7.24 -24.44 -17.24
N MET A 517 7.73 -25.59 -16.80
CA MET A 517 7.30 -26.90 -17.34
C MET A 517 5.83 -27.19 -17.02
N SER A 518 5.40 -26.85 -15.80
CA SER A 518 4.00 -26.97 -15.39
C SER A 518 3.06 -26.17 -16.28
N ASP A 519 3.44 -24.94 -16.67
CA ASP A 519 2.66 -24.07 -17.57
C ASP A 519 2.60 -24.62 -19.01
N SER A 520 3.67 -25.27 -19.49
CA SER A 520 3.70 -25.86 -20.84
C SER A 520 2.70 -27.00 -21.01
N ASN A 521 2.47 -27.80 -19.97
CA ASN A 521 1.50 -28.89 -20.01
C ASN A 521 0.05 -28.39 -19.94
N ASN A 522 -0.18 -27.19 -19.39
CA ASN A 522 -1.52 -26.63 -19.13
C ASN A 522 -1.87 -25.42 -20.05
N SER A 523 -1.23 -25.30 -21.22
CA SER A 523 -1.26 -24.10 -22.07
C SER A 523 -2.66 -23.66 -22.57
N ALA A 524 -3.70 -24.49 -22.44
CA ALA A 524 -5.08 -24.14 -22.82
C ALA A 524 -5.93 -23.60 -21.65
N THR A 525 -5.55 -23.91 -20.40
CA THR A 525 -6.31 -23.60 -19.17
C THR A 525 -5.58 -22.59 -18.29
N SER A 526 -4.26 -22.43 -18.45
CA SER A 526 -3.50 -21.46 -17.68
C SER A 526 -3.85 -20.03 -18.11
N SER A 527 -4.62 -19.33 -17.27
CA SER A 527 -5.00 -17.93 -17.46
C SER A 527 -3.79 -16.96 -17.44
N TRP A 528 -2.61 -17.45 -17.06
CA TRP A 528 -1.45 -16.66 -16.70
C TRP A 528 -0.17 -17.24 -17.31
N ARG A 529 0.53 -16.48 -18.15
CA ARG A 529 1.83 -16.91 -18.71
C ARG A 529 2.96 -16.64 -17.73
N ILE A 530 3.76 -17.66 -17.44
CA ILE A 530 4.94 -17.53 -16.57
C ILE A 530 6.07 -16.84 -17.36
N THR A 531 6.55 -15.70 -16.86
CA THR A 531 7.61 -14.89 -17.49
C THR A 531 8.84 -14.78 -16.57
N VAL A 532 9.93 -14.21 -17.08
CA VAL A 532 11.15 -13.95 -16.30
C VAL A 532 10.87 -13.05 -15.09
N ARG A 533 9.85 -12.19 -15.14
CA ARG A 533 9.43 -11.35 -13.99
C ARG A 533 9.11 -12.17 -12.76
N GLN A 534 8.56 -13.38 -12.93
CA GLN A 534 8.25 -14.28 -11.81
C GLN A 534 9.51 -14.83 -11.13
N LEU A 535 10.61 -14.98 -11.88
CA LEU A 535 11.91 -15.31 -11.29
C LEU A 535 12.44 -14.15 -10.46
N GLU A 536 12.31 -12.92 -10.94
CA GLU A 536 12.65 -11.73 -10.14
C GLU A 536 11.78 -11.63 -8.88
N SER A 537 10.48 -11.90 -8.99
CA SER A 537 9.56 -11.97 -7.84
C SER A 537 10.00 -13.00 -6.82
N LEU A 538 10.37 -14.21 -7.27
CA LEU A 538 10.85 -15.29 -6.40
C LEU A 538 12.14 -14.90 -5.67
N ILE A 539 13.06 -14.22 -6.34
CA ILE A 539 14.27 -13.68 -5.72
C ILE A 539 13.92 -12.64 -4.65
N ARG A 540 13.06 -11.66 -4.97
CA ARG A 540 12.63 -10.63 -4.00
C ARG A 540 11.95 -11.23 -2.77
N LEU A 541 11.08 -12.22 -2.96
CA LEU A 541 10.40 -12.93 -1.86
C LEU A 541 11.38 -13.69 -0.98
N SER A 542 12.38 -14.36 -1.59
CA SER A 542 13.42 -15.08 -0.86
C SER A 542 14.32 -14.13 -0.07
N GLU A 543 14.65 -12.96 -0.62
CA GLU A 543 15.38 -11.90 0.07
C GLU A 543 14.57 -11.29 1.23
N ALA A 544 13.26 -11.10 1.04
CA ALA A 544 12.36 -10.58 2.08
C ALA A 544 12.20 -11.57 3.25
N LEU A 545 12.11 -12.88 2.97
CA LEU A 545 12.10 -13.93 4.00
C LEU A 545 13.42 -13.97 4.79
N ALA A 546 14.57 -13.84 4.09
CA ALA A 546 15.86 -13.74 4.76
C ALA A 546 15.94 -12.50 5.68
N ARG A 547 15.38 -11.36 5.26
CA ARG A 547 15.27 -10.15 6.10
C ARG A 547 14.37 -10.35 7.31
N LEU A 548 13.25 -11.06 7.15
CA LEU A 548 12.34 -11.36 8.25
C LEU A 548 13.05 -12.10 9.38
N ASN A 549 13.96 -13.02 9.04
CA ASN A 549 14.77 -13.78 9.99
C ASN A 549 16.08 -13.07 10.41
N CYS A 550 16.31 -11.82 9.97
CA CYS A 550 17.55 -11.07 10.19
C CYS A 550 18.83 -11.80 9.73
N GLU A 551 18.76 -12.56 8.63
CA GLU A 551 19.89 -13.29 8.08
C GLU A 551 20.62 -12.49 6.98
N GLY A 552 21.95 -12.59 6.95
CA GLY A 552 22.80 -11.95 5.94
C GLY A 552 22.89 -12.72 4.61
N GLU A 553 22.37 -13.95 4.56
CA GLU A 553 22.43 -14.83 3.40
C GLU A 553 21.09 -15.54 3.18
N VAL A 554 20.71 -15.75 1.92
CA VAL A 554 19.50 -16.48 1.54
C VAL A 554 19.81 -17.98 1.58
N LYS A 555 19.14 -18.69 2.48
CA LYS A 555 19.17 -20.15 2.61
C LYS A 555 18.17 -20.84 1.68
N VAL A 556 18.36 -22.14 1.51
CA VAL A 556 17.48 -23.01 0.69
C VAL A 556 16.06 -23.07 1.25
N GLU A 557 15.91 -23.04 2.58
CA GLU A 557 14.61 -23.05 3.26
C GLU A 557 13.72 -21.88 2.83
N HIS A 558 14.29 -20.67 2.76
CA HIS A 558 13.59 -19.46 2.36
C HIS A 558 13.09 -19.54 0.91
N VAL A 559 13.89 -20.16 0.02
CA VAL A 559 13.50 -20.33 -1.38
C VAL A 559 12.33 -21.32 -1.51
N HIS A 560 12.34 -22.40 -0.72
CA HIS A 560 11.26 -23.39 -0.75
C HIS A 560 9.94 -22.80 -0.23
N GLU A 561 9.99 -22.02 0.85
CA GLU A 561 8.84 -21.30 1.38
C GLU A 561 8.33 -20.23 0.41
N ALA A 562 9.22 -19.44 -0.20
CA ALA A 562 8.86 -18.47 -1.23
C ALA A 562 8.20 -19.14 -2.45
N SER A 563 8.73 -20.27 -2.91
CA SER A 563 8.15 -21.03 -4.02
C SER A 563 6.78 -21.61 -3.67
N LYS A 564 6.62 -22.11 -2.44
CA LYS A 564 5.32 -22.60 -1.95
C LYS A 564 4.28 -21.48 -1.94
N LEU A 565 4.65 -20.29 -1.47
CA LEU A 565 3.77 -19.12 -1.48
C LEU A 565 3.40 -18.71 -2.92
N LEU A 566 4.38 -18.66 -3.83
CA LEU A 566 4.16 -18.33 -5.23
C LEU A 566 3.28 -19.37 -5.93
N SER A 567 3.54 -20.67 -5.72
CA SER A 567 2.74 -21.75 -6.29
C SER A 567 1.29 -21.69 -5.81
N LYS A 568 1.06 -21.46 -4.50
CA LYS A 568 -0.29 -21.29 -3.94
C LYS A 568 -1.01 -20.06 -4.50
N SER A 569 -0.28 -18.99 -4.82
CA SER A 569 -0.85 -17.79 -5.46
C SER A 569 -1.37 -18.07 -6.88
N ILE A 570 -0.75 -19.01 -7.60
CA ILE A 570 -1.09 -19.38 -8.98
C ILE A 570 -2.15 -20.50 -9.03
N VAL A 571 -2.02 -21.52 -8.17
CA VAL A 571 -2.81 -22.78 -8.23
C VAL A 571 -4.24 -22.63 -7.73
N ARG A 572 -4.56 -21.65 -6.88
CA ARG A 572 -5.94 -21.42 -6.38
C ARG A 572 -6.97 -21.05 -7.48
N ILE A 573 -6.52 -20.95 -8.73
CA ILE A 573 -7.31 -20.61 -9.91
C ILE A 573 -7.74 -21.87 -10.69
N GLU A 574 -7.09 -23.01 -10.45
CA GLU A 574 -7.38 -24.27 -11.14
C GLU A 574 -8.26 -25.15 -10.24
N GLN A 575 -9.54 -25.32 -10.59
CA GLN A 575 -10.20 -26.59 -10.31
C GLN A 575 -9.64 -27.57 -11.35
N PRO A 576 -9.06 -28.71 -10.96
CA PRO A 576 -8.70 -29.71 -11.94
C PRO A 576 -10.01 -30.19 -12.59
N ASP A 577 -10.18 -29.95 -13.89
CA ASP A 577 -11.10 -30.76 -14.67
C ASP A 577 -10.65 -32.21 -14.46
N ILE A 578 -11.56 -33.06 -13.98
CA ILE A 578 -11.28 -34.48 -13.81
C ILE A 578 -11.04 -35.06 -15.21
N VAL A 579 -9.78 -35.36 -15.50
CA VAL A 579 -9.42 -36.15 -16.68
C VAL A 579 -9.68 -37.60 -16.32
N LEU A 580 -10.71 -38.19 -16.92
CA LEU A 580 -10.87 -39.64 -16.96
C LEU A 580 -9.86 -40.16 -17.99
N GLN A 581 -8.63 -40.44 -17.54
CA GLN A 581 -7.63 -41.13 -18.37
C GLN A 581 -7.87 -42.63 -18.27
N ASP A 582 -7.86 -43.32 -19.42
CA ASP A 582 -7.79 -44.77 -19.46
C ASP A 582 -6.35 -45.18 -19.06
N ASP A 583 -6.17 -45.93 -17.96
CA ASP A 583 -4.87 -46.49 -17.56
C ASP A 583 -4.42 -47.68 -18.41
N ASP A 584 -5.21 -48.09 -19.41
CA ASP A 584 -4.81 -49.13 -20.37
C ASP A 584 -3.57 -48.73 -21.21
N ALA A 585 -3.18 -47.44 -21.21
CA ALA A 585 -1.93 -46.99 -21.81
C ALA A 585 -0.66 -47.34 -21.00
N LEU A 586 -0.78 -47.71 -19.72
CA LEU A 586 0.37 -48.13 -18.90
C LEU A 586 0.76 -49.60 -19.12
N LEU A 587 -0.19 -50.47 -19.50
CA LEU A 587 0.07 -51.88 -19.77
C LEU A 587 0.63 -52.15 -21.18
N GLU A 588 0.29 -51.33 -22.18
CA GLU A 588 0.93 -51.44 -23.51
C GLU A 588 2.37 -50.89 -23.55
N THR A 589 2.74 -50.01 -22.63
CA THR A 589 4.10 -49.43 -22.60
C THR A 589 5.14 -50.39 -21.98
N GLU A 590 4.73 -51.31 -21.10
CA GLU A 590 5.63 -52.30 -20.50
C GLU A 590 5.86 -53.55 -21.37
N LEU A 591 5.04 -53.75 -22.43
CA LEU A 591 5.16 -54.90 -23.35
C LEU A 591 5.85 -54.56 -24.67
N LEU A 592 6.15 -53.29 -24.93
CA LEU A 592 6.80 -52.81 -26.16
C LEU A 592 8.30 -52.48 -26.01
N ASP A 593 8.87 -52.63 -24.81
CA ASP A 593 10.27 -52.29 -24.52
C ASP A 593 11.31 -53.36 -24.98
N GLU A 594 10.92 -54.33 -25.81
CA GLU A 594 11.82 -55.35 -26.38
C GLU A 594 12.07 -55.28 -27.91
N MET A 595 11.66 -54.21 -28.62
CA MET A 595 12.02 -54.08 -30.05
C MET A 595 12.53 -52.67 -30.41
N GLU A 596 13.80 -52.61 -30.84
CA GLU A 596 14.48 -51.39 -31.32
C GLU A 596 13.67 -50.63 -32.40
N PRO A 597 13.57 -49.29 -32.36
CA PRO A 597 12.91 -48.55 -33.44
C PRO A 597 13.88 -48.19 -34.57
N ASN A 598 13.51 -48.61 -35.79
CA ASN A 598 14.08 -48.15 -37.06
C ASN A 598 13.61 -46.72 -37.41
N VAL A 599 14.50 -45.92 -37.99
CA VAL A 599 14.43 -44.44 -38.10
C VAL A 599 13.62 -43.92 -39.31
N GLU A 600 12.79 -44.72 -39.98
CA GLU A 600 12.18 -44.32 -41.28
C GLU A 600 10.69 -43.93 -41.25
N GLU A 601 9.94 -44.11 -40.16
CA GLU A 601 8.48 -43.79 -40.15
C GLU A 601 8.10 -42.41 -39.59
N VAL A 602 9.02 -41.68 -38.96
CA VAL A 602 8.73 -40.37 -38.33
C VAL A 602 8.72 -39.21 -39.35
N SER A 603 9.28 -39.39 -40.54
CA SER A 603 9.31 -38.38 -41.60
C SER A 603 8.00 -38.32 -42.41
N ALA A 604 7.31 -39.44 -42.59
CA ALA A 604 6.10 -39.53 -43.43
C ALA A 604 4.81 -38.98 -42.79
N LEU A 605 4.83 -38.68 -41.49
CA LEU A 605 3.71 -38.09 -40.74
C LEU A 605 3.80 -36.56 -40.58
N ARG A 606 4.98 -35.95 -40.84
CA ARG A 606 5.16 -34.50 -40.75
C ARG A 606 4.80 -33.74 -42.03
N GLU A 607 4.74 -34.40 -43.18
CA GLU A 607 4.39 -33.73 -44.46
C GLU A 607 2.89 -33.67 -44.75
N ARG A 608 2.03 -34.40 -44.01
CA ARG A 608 0.57 -34.36 -44.24
C ARG A 608 -0.19 -33.26 -43.48
N ASN A 609 0.46 -32.58 -42.54
CA ASN A 609 -0.20 -31.56 -41.69
C ASN A 609 0.16 -30.10 -42.06
N GLN A 610 0.80 -29.85 -43.21
CA GLN A 610 1.18 -28.48 -43.64
C GLN A 610 0.40 -27.92 -44.83
N GLU A 611 -0.57 -28.64 -45.41
CA GLU A 611 -1.32 -28.16 -46.60
C GLU A 611 -2.82 -27.90 -46.37
N ALA A 612 -3.26 -27.68 -45.13
CA ALA A 612 -4.67 -27.43 -44.82
C ALA A 612 -4.96 -26.06 -44.19
N GLU A 613 -4.28 -25.00 -44.63
CA GLU A 613 -4.69 -23.62 -44.37
C GLU A 613 -4.80 -22.83 -45.69
N GLY A 614 -6.00 -22.85 -46.29
CA GLY A 614 -6.30 -22.06 -47.48
C GLY A 614 -7.78 -22.07 -47.88
N SER A 615 -8.48 -20.99 -47.54
CA SER A 615 -9.66 -20.42 -48.23
C SER A 615 -11.08 -21.05 -48.10
N THR A 616 -11.93 -20.31 -47.36
CA THR A 616 -13.31 -19.83 -47.66
C THR A 616 -14.41 -20.72 -48.29
N VAL A 617 -15.51 -20.85 -47.50
CA VAL A 617 -16.96 -20.83 -47.83
C VAL A 617 -17.52 -21.89 -48.81
N ARG A 618 -18.36 -22.82 -48.30
CA ARG A 618 -19.76 -23.06 -48.75
C ARG A 618 -20.46 -24.17 -47.96
N THR A 619 -21.65 -23.81 -47.46
CA THR A 619 -22.91 -24.57 -47.30
C THR A 619 -22.91 -26.10 -47.38
N GLY A 620 -23.41 -26.71 -46.29
CA GLY A 620 -24.31 -27.86 -46.28
C GLY A 620 -23.73 -29.22 -46.65
N ASP A 621 -23.42 -30.03 -45.63
CA ASP A 621 -23.91 -31.40 -45.59
C ASP A 621 -23.90 -31.91 -44.14
N ASP A 622 -24.96 -32.63 -43.79
CA ASP A 622 -25.27 -33.17 -42.47
C ASP A 622 -24.55 -34.52 -42.34
N GLY A 623 -23.62 -34.62 -41.39
CA GLY A 623 -22.81 -35.81 -41.16
C GLY A 623 -22.37 -35.84 -39.71
N THR A 624 -23.02 -36.69 -38.92
CA THR A 624 -22.77 -36.92 -37.51
C THR A 624 -21.28 -37.09 -37.22
N LYS A 625 -20.70 -36.14 -36.48
CA LYS A 625 -19.35 -36.25 -35.96
C LYS A 625 -19.35 -37.34 -34.89
N LYS A 626 -18.82 -38.53 -35.21
CA LYS A 626 -18.47 -39.53 -34.19
C LYS A 626 -17.51 -38.88 -33.20
N ILE A 627 -17.90 -38.85 -31.94
CA ILE A 627 -17.10 -38.37 -30.82
C ILE A 627 -16.10 -39.50 -30.49
N ASP A 628 -14.80 -39.22 -30.54
CA ASP A 628 -13.77 -40.18 -30.12
C ASP A 628 -13.88 -40.45 -28.60
N PRO A 629 -14.04 -41.72 -28.16
CA PRO A 629 -14.31 -42.06 -26.76
C PRO A 629 -13.10 -41.94 -25.82
N SER A 630 -11.89 -41.64 -26.31
CA SER A 630 -10.65 -41.63 -25.51
C SER A 630 -10.32 -40.30 -24.82
N ARG A 631 -11.15 -39.26 -24.95
CA ARG A 631 -10.92 -37.94 -24.32
C ARG A 631 -12.19 -37.30 -23.76
N LEU A 632 -12.92 -38.04 -22.93
CA LEU A 632 -14.10 -37.49 -22.24
C LEU A 632 -13.68 -36.75 -20.96
N LYS A 633 -13.93 -35.44 -20.92
CA LYS A 633 -13.76 -34.61 -19.72
C LYS A 633 -15.12 -34.31 -19.12
N ILE A 634 -15.28 -34.54 -17.81
CA ILE A 634 -16.54 -34.31 -17.10
C ILE A 634 -16.31 -33.25 -16.03
N LYS A 635 -17.31 -32.38 -15.83
CA LYS A 635 -17.29 -31.38 -14.75
C LYS A 635 -17.41 -32.06 -13.39
N PHE A 636 -16.66 -31.56 -12.40
CA PHE A 636 -16.69 -32.08 -11.03
C PHE A 636 -18.09 -32.09 -10.40
N GLU A 637 -18.93 -31.09 -10.69
CA GLU A 637 -20.31 -31.05 -10.18
C GLU A 637 -21.18 -32.19 -10.72
N LEU A 638 -21.08 -32.49 -12.02
CA LEU A 638 -21.77 -33.64 -12.63
C LEU A 638 -21.21 -34.95 -12.09
N TYR A 639 -19.89 -35.04 -11.91
CA TYR A 639 -19.24 -36.20 -11.30
C TYR A 639 -19.75 -36.46 -9.87
N LYS A 640 -19.80 -35.41 -9.02
CA LYS A 640 -20.30 -35.48 -7.65
C LYS A 640 -21.78 -35.88 -7.61
N GLN A 641 -22.61 -35.26 -8.45
CA GLN A 641 -24.04 -35.61 -8.55
C GLN A 641 -24.26 -37.08 -8.93
N ILE A 642 -23.50 -37.58 -9.91
CA ILE A 642 -23.59 -38.99 -10.32
C ILE A 642 -23.11 -39.89 -9.18
N ALA A 643 -21.99 -39.57 -8.53
CA ALA A 643 -21.46 -40.34 -7.42
C ALA A 643 -22.44 -40.40 -6.23
N ASP A 644 -23.04 -39.27 -5.84
CA ASP A 644 -23.99 -39.20 -4.72
C ASP A 644 -25.26 -40.01 -5.01
N MET A 645 -25.78 -39.94 -6.24
CA MET A 645 -26.93 -40.76 -6.67
C MET A 645 -26.64 -42.25 -6.64
N LEU A 646 -25.45 -42.67 -7.09
CA LEU A 646 -25.03 -44.06 -7.08
C LEU A 646 -24.86 -44.58 -5.65
N VAL A 647 -24.25 -43.79 -4.76
CA VAL A 647 -24.05 -44.16 -3.34
C VAL A 647 -25.38 -44.22 -2.59
N LEU A 648 -26.31 -43.29 -2.84
CA LEU A 648 -27.66 -43.31 -2.25
C LEU A 648 -28.43 -44.57 -2.61
N HIS A 649 -28.35 -45.00 -3.88
CA HIS A 649 -29.04 -46.20 -4.32
C HIS A 649 -28.48 -47.46 -3.64
N ILE A 650 -27.16 -47.60 -3.57
CA ILE A 650 -26.54 -48.77 -2.91
C ILE A 650 -26.91 -48.83 -1.43
N ARG A 651 -26.99 -47.69 -0.74
CA ARG A 651 -27.44 -47.63 0.67
C ARG A 651 -28.91 -47.98 0.84
N HIS A 652 -29.76 -47.50 -0.06
CA HIS A 652 -31.18 -47.83 -0.02
C HIS A 652 -31.44 -49.33 -0.23
N ASP A 653 -30.67 -49.95 -1.13
CA ASP A 653 -30.72 -51.39 -1.37
C ASP A 653 -30.17 -52.18 -0.16
N GLU A 654 -29.12 -51.69 0.50
CA GLU A 654 -28.60 -52.24 1.76
C GLU A 654 -29.66 -52.21 2.88
N GLU A 655 -30.33 -51.07 3.10
CA GLU A 655 -31.38 -50.90 4.13
C GLU A 655 -32.64 -51.73 3.88
N THR A 656 -33.01 -51.92 2.61
CA THR A 656 -34.22 -52.68 2.26
C THR A 656 -34.00 -54.19 2.39
N GLU A 657 -32.80 -54.68 2.06
CA GLU A 657 -32.47 -56.10 2.13
C GLU A 657 -31.92 -56.57 3.48
N GLU A 658 -31.57 -55.67 4.42
CA GLU A 658 -31.18 -56.00 5.81
C GLU A 658 -32.20 -56.87 6.58
N ASN A 659 -33.47 -56.92 6.14
CA ASN A 659 -34.50 -57.80 6.72
C ASN A 659 -34.36 -59.28 6.31
N THR A 660 -33.48 -59.58 5.36
CA THR A 660 -33.16 -60.91 4.85
C THR A 660 -31.65 -61.07 4.99
N GLU A 661 -31.18 -61.94 5.89
CA GLU A 661 -29.78 -62.02 6.38
C GLU A 661 -28.70 -62.39 5.33
N ASN A 662 -28.81 -61.99 4.06
CA ASN A 662 -27.90 -62.38 2.97
C ASN A 662 -27.85 -61.32 1.84
N TRP A 663 -27.47 -60.08 2.12
CA TRP A 663 -27.12 -59.09 1.08
C TRP A 663 -25.65 -59.24 0.69
N GLU A 664 -25.38 -59.63 -0.56
CA GLU A 664 -24.03 -59.85 -1.08
C GLU A 664 -23.47 -58.63 -1.87
N GLY A 665 -24.22 -57.53 -1.98
CA GLY A 665 -23.83 -56.31 -2.71
C GLY A 665 -24.49 -56.19 -4.10
N VAL A 666 -24.33 -55.03 -4.75
CA VAL A 666 -24.96 -54.72 -6.06
C VAL A 666 -23.97 -54.97 -7.21
N ARG A 667 -24.44 -55.56 -8.32
CA ARG A 667 -23.61 -55.75 -9.53
C ARG A 667 -23.41 -54.45 -10.28
N GLN A 668 -22.21 -54.22 -10.81
CA GLN A 668 -21.90 -53.02 -11.60
C GLN A 668 -22.85 -52.82 -12.79
N SER A 669 -23.14 -53.87 -13.57
CA SER A 669 -24.07 -53.79 -14.71
C SER A 669 -25.49 -53.41 -14.32
N GLN A 670 -25.98 -53.90 -13.18
CA GLN A 670 -27.30 -53.57 -12.64
C GLN A 670 -27.35 -52.10 -12.17
N LEU A 671 -26.28 -51.62 -11.56
CA LEU A 671 -26.17 -50.24 -11.10
C LEU A 671 -26.12 -49.25 -12.28
N VAL A 672 -25.38 -49.59 -13.35
CA VAL A 672 -25.36 -48.80 -14.59
C VAL A 672 -26.73 -48.78 -15.25
N GLN A 673 -27.43 -49.93 -15.28
CA GLN A 673 -28.77 -50.02 -15.85
C GLN A 673 -29.78 -49.17 -15.06
N TRP A 674 -29.76 -49.24 -13.73
CA TRP A 674 -30.61 -48.38 -12.88
C TRP A 674 -30.36 -46.89 -13.13
N TYR A 675 -29.09 -46.48 -13.25
CA TYR A 675 -28.75 -45.09 -13.54
C TYR A 675 -29.31 -44.64 -14.90
N LEU A 676 -29.27 -45.51 -15.92
CA LEU A 676 -29.82 -45.23 -17.24
C LEU A 676 -31.35 -45.17 -17.23
N ASP A 677 -32.01 -46.04 -16.48
CA ASP A 677 -33.48 -46.04 -16.32
C ASP A 677 -33.96 -44.77 -15.60
N MET A 678 -33.23 -44.29 -14.59
CA MET A 678 -33.54 -43.03 -13.89
C MET A 678 -33.41 -41.81 -14.81
N MET A 679 -32.47 -41.87 -15.76
CA MET A 679 -32.20 -40.79 -16.71
C MET A 679 -33.02 -40.91 -18.00
N GLU A 680 -33.86 -41.93 -18.16
CA GLU A 680 -34.62 -42.22 -19.38
C GLU A 680 -35.47 -41.02 -19.85
N GLU A 681 -36.05 -40.26 -18.92
CA GLU A 681 -36.85 -39.06 -19.24
C GLU A 681 -36.02 -37.90 -19.83
N SER A 682 -34.70 -37.94 -19.70
CA SER A 682 -33.77 -36.88 -20.12
C SER A 682 -32.98 -37.22 -21.38
N ILE A 683 -33.14 -38.44 -21.92
CA ILE A 683 -32.37 -38.94 -23.06
C ILE A 683 -33.28 -38.97 -24.28
N ASP A 684 -33.04 -38.06 -25.24
CA ASP A 684 -33.83 -37.98 -26.47
C ASP A 684 -33.16 -38.74 -27.65
N SER A 685 -31.89 -39.15 -27.50
CA SER A 685 -31.06 -39.75 -28.58
C SER A 685 -30.29 -41.01 -28.16
N GLU A 686 -30.17 -41.97 -29.09
CA GLU A 686 -29.40 -43.21 -28.91
C GLU A 686 -27.89 -42.94 -28.69
N ASP A 687 -27.36 -41.87 -29.28
CA ASP A 687 -25.96 -41.46 -29.08
C ASP A 687 -25.73 -40.91 -27.66
N GLU A 688 -26.73 -40.21 -27.09
CA GLU A 688 -26.67 -39.67 -25.72
C GLU A 688 -26.77 -40.79 -24.68
N TYR A 689 -27.59 -41.82 -24.96
CA TYR A 689 -27.67 -43.04 -24.16
C TYR A 689 -26.31 -43.72 -24.03
N ASN A 690 -25.62 -43.94 -25.16
CA ASN A 690 -24.30 -44.58 -25.17
C ASN A 690 -23.23 -43.72 -24.49
N LEU A 691 -23.32 -42.39 -24.62
CA LEU A 691 -22.42 -41.46 -23.96
C LEU A 691 -22.60 -41.50 -22.43
N GLN A 692 -23.83 -41.43 -21.94
CA GLN A 692 -24.14 -41.48 -20.50
C GLN A 692 -23.77 -42.83 -19.89
N LYS A 693 -23.98 -43.94 -20.61
CA LYS A 693 -23.52 -45.27 -20.21
C LYS A 693 -21.99 -45.30 -20.01
N THR A 694 -21.25 -44.80 -20.99
CA THR A 694 -19.78 -44.75 -20.95
C THR A 694 -19.29 -43.85 -19.81
N ILE A 695 -19.98 -42.73 -19.55
CA ILE A 695 -19.70 -41.85 -18.42
C ILE A 695 -19.88 -42.59 -17.10
N CYS A 696 -21.03 -43.25 -16.90
CA CYS A 696 -21.36 -43.95 -15.67
C CYS A 696 -20.35 -45.08 -15.37
N GLU A 697 -20.00 -45.88 -16.38
CA GLU A 697 -18.99 -46.95 -16.24
C GLU A 697 -17.61 -46.40 -15.82
N ARG A 698 -17.18 -45.27 -16.38
CA ARG A 698 -15.91 -44.63 -16.00
C ARG A 698 -15.95 -43.99 -14.62
N VAL A 699 -17.09 -43.41 -14.23
CA VAL A 699 -17.29 -42.84 -12.89
C VAL A 699 -17.20 -43.94 -11.83
N ILE A 700 -17.86 -45.08 -12.04
CA ILE A 700 -17.80 -46.23 -11.13
C ILE A 700 -16.37 -46.75 -10.99
N ARG A 701 -15.63 -46.93 -12.10
CA ARG A 701 -14.22 -47.36 -12.05
C ARG A 701 -13.33 -46.40 -11.26
N ARG A 702 -13.55 -45.09 -11.40
CA ARG A 702 -12.81 -44.08 -10.62
C ARG A 702 -13.15 -44.10 -9.13
N LEU A 703 -14.43 -44.26 -8.80
CA LEU A 703 -14.90 -44.37 -7.40
C LEU A 703 -14.30 -45.59 -6.68
N ILE A 704 -13.99 -46.65 -7.41
CA ILE A 704 -13.30 -47.85 -6.91
C ILE A 704 -11.79 -47.59 -6.75
N THR A 705 -11.15 -47.00 -7.77
CA THR A 705 -9.67 -46.98 -7.87
C THR A 705 -9.03 -45.78 -7.16
N GLU A 706 -9.57 -44.58 -7.34
CA GLU A 706 -8.97 -43.33 -6.84
C GLU A 706 -9.56 -42.90 -5.50
N ASP A 707 -10.90 -42.87 -5.42
CA ASP A 707 -11.59 -42.29 -4.26
C ASP A 707 -11.87 -43.30 -3.13
N ASN A 708 -11.71 -44.61 -3.39
CA ASN A 708 -11.99 -45.72 -2.45
C ASN A 708 -13.37 -45.65 -1.77
N ILE A 709 -14.34 -45.03 -2.43
CA ILE A 709 -15.71 -44.88 -1.92
C ILE A 709 -16.47 -46.19 -2.11
N LEU A 710 -16.16 -46.91 -3.18
CA LEU A 710 -16.74 -48.20 -3.54
C LEU A 710 -15.69 -49.30 -3.42
N ILE A 711 -16.03 -50.39 -2.73
CA ILE A 711 -15.19 -51.56 -2.56
C ILE A 711 -15.72 -52.67 -3.47
N GLN A 712 -14.83 -53.25 -4.28
CA GLN A 712 -15.12 -54.46 -5.04
C GLN A 712 -14.88 -55.70 -4.16
N LEU A 713 -15.88 -56.57 -4.02
CA LEU A 713 -15.80 -57.76 -3.17
C LEU A 713 -15.16 -58.98 -3.86
N ASN A 714 -15.11 -59.02 -5.19
CA ASN A 714 -14.60 -60.17 -5.96
C ASN A 714 -13.24 -59.91 -6.63
N ALA A 715 -12.37 -60.91 -6.61
CA ALA A 715 -11.03 -60.87 -7.20
C ALA A 715 -11.05 -60.76 -8.73
N GLU A 716 -10.33 -59.75 -9.24
CA GLU A 716 -9.77 -59.39 -10.58
C GLU A 716 -10.10 -60.17 -11.88
N THR A 717 -10.94 -61.20 -11.91
CA THR A 717 -11.14 -62.09 -13.08
C THR A 717 -12.58 -62.24 -13.57
N ASP A 718 -13.56 -61.51 -13.03
CA ASP A 718 -14.95 -61.50 -13.55
C ASP A 718 -15.29 -60.13 -14.15
N ASP A 719 -15.89 -60.14 -15.35
CA ASP A 719 -16.33 -58.96 -16.12
C ASP A 719 -17.45 -58.15 -15.44
N ASP A 720 -18.03 -58.65 -14.33
CA ASP A 720 -19.12 -58.01 -13.58
C ASP A 720 -18.80 -58.00 -12.06
N PRO A 721 -18.11 -56.97 -11.55
CA PRO A 721 -17.76 -56.89 -10.14
C PRO A 721 -18.98 -56.54 -9.27
N ILE A 722 -19.00 -57.12 -8.07
CA ILE A 722 -19.95 -56.78 -7.01
C ILE A 722 -19.36 -55.63 -6.20
N VAL A 723 -20.12 -54.57 -6.04
CA VAL A 723 -19.69 -53.29 -5.49
C VAL A 723 -20.49 -52.96 -4.22
N VAL A 724 -19.79 -52.56 -3.16
CA VAL A 724 -20.37 -52.13 -1.88
C VAL A 724 -19.78 -50.79 -1.46
N VAL A 725 -20.57 -49.95 -0.81
CA VAL A 725 -20.10 -48.65 -0.30
C VAL A 725 -19.19 -48.86 0.91
N HIS A 726 -18.09 -48.10 0.97
CA HIS A 726 -17.18 -48.14 2.12
C HIS A 726 -17.89 -47.70 3.42
N PRO A 727 -17.81 -48.45 4.53
CA PRO A 727 -18.58 -48.19 5.76
C PRO A 727 -18.35 -46.80 6.41
N ASN A 728 -17.17 -46.22 6.18
CA ASN A 728 -16.80 -44.90 6.71
C ASN A 728 -17.16 -43.71 5.80
N TYR A 729 -17.66 -43.95 4.59
CA TYR A 729 -18.13 -42.86 3.75
C TYR A 729 -19.41 -42.30 4.38
N VAL A 730 -19.56 -40.98 4.50
CA VAL A 730 -20.81 -40.35 4.94
C VAL A 730 -21.13 -39.31 3.88
N ILE A 731 -22.30 -39.44 3.28
CA ILE A 731 -22.81 -38.42 2.36
C ILE A 731 -22.94 -37.15 3.19
N SER A 732 -22.20 -36.11 2.81
CA SER A 732 -22.44 -34.77 3.33
C SER A 732 -23.80 -34.35 2.80
N ASP A 733 -24.82 -34.39 3.66
CA ASP A 733 -26.14 -33.82 3.37
C ASP A 733 -25.96 -32.31 3.12
N ASP A 734 -25.86 -31.92 1.84
CA ASP A 734 -25.98 -30.53 1.37
C ASP A 734 -27.46 -30.12 1.31
#